data_AF-A0A7J3NQU6-F1
#
_entry.id   AF-A0A7J3NQU6-F1
#
_cell.length_a   1.000
_cell.length_b   1.000
_cell.length_c   1.000
_cell.angle_alpha   90.00
_cell.angle_beta   90.00
_cell.angle_gamma   90.00
#
_symmetry.space_group_name_H-M   'P 1'
#
loop_
_entity.id
_entity.type
_entity.pdbx_description
1 polymer ?
#
loop_
_entity_poly.entity_id
_entity_poly.type
_entity_poly.pdbx_seq_one_letter_code
_entity_poly.pdbx_strand_id
1 'polypeptide(L)'
;MSILEGFFKAKILALFHDPPNKPWIITGRCKAHDFMGNEFKERHEQEAAWLVSEVFGRELLEYMRGSVFRKIYSKADRLAASVDRWILNLVTGGDSKFQVGEVEVRNIFNPQKSFKTNFTLNDNGMKDYAEKLKELVKAASNNGKTDIRFLYHILYSSVEYYFYRVFEKAVGPADTRSPSHSIFDHLAATAMMINWVWQDDLSRQDALGGYLVGIDLAGVQGFISGSRKLRDLWISSWIASALAWASMKEFVEKLGPDILILPSARNNPFYFHMLLLKAKDKKELKDKLEELRGWFNYDSSKGPIYPVIPVTLDLALPRFEILKKMNLVDSEDGLVKKIVSGYIESWKLLFNKVKESILKELEVDGGKLLEAVKMAFKEAEDLGVDKLPPLMMRVSVIDVAKEVGNEQDPALYHRLFIKLMEAMRELSNFRVNPAIYLNLTKWTEEKCHAGSYSECTVCGRLPALLELSSDESEFKETVPSRWRVYFDPGEKLCGYCLLKRCAAIRFDAAVEALLGPIDNEVSPPYFTSTSDIALQSFKEQLTSLLSAIVEGKVGGEEIKGHIAKCVDATFKEIVATKDALLQIPMIASRREKFMEDNRELHGKLDEKLLDEAATFYALPSGVMFRMARGELRALERVLSRILGRGELTVYYAIINADADNMGNLLSGEVSTLLKLRKDCGKEELANAVSSYLSSLISDKKIASMLRNLIETAAGNEEAEEKKKKMMQVLSATHGKATMNDVEKIYNLLEMILKERRIILSPAFHVTLSRALMVSALKDCRKVEEFAGVTVYAGGDDLLAVVPAKNGLRLVAETRKLFEGEYDGFHLVERGVVAAISDVGKSYSVVFAHHMHPLHSVLRATRHSMKEVSKEAEWVDGGRVSKKDTCAVVFLPRGADKGDEALLPLHFKQCGWAVEKAEELAESIVERRVSHSLLRDILDEKNAEAIAWLAKERNEAAKLLIERIIKRNMLGGQQSELAETLCETLRTVYRHKEEHEERTRTPLTIMITRSASFYLNARFRW
;
A
#
# COMPACT_ATOMS: atom_id res chain seq x y z
N MET A 1 40.89 -3.21 -9.59
CA MET A 1 39.42 -3.27 -9.48
C MET A 1 38.86 -1.97 -10.02
N SER A 2 37.79 -1.99 -10.82
CA SER A 2 37.18 -0.71 -11.24
C SER A 2 36.41 -0.09 -10.06
N ILE A 3 36.25 1.24 -10.04
CA ILE A 3 35.46 1.94 -9.01
C ILE A 3 34.06 1.33 -8.85
N LEU A 4 33.42 1.02 -9.98
CA LEU A 4 32.05 0.50 -10.00
C LEU A 4 31.98 -0.93 -9.46
N GLU A 5 32.98 -1.75 -9.74
CA GLU A 5 33.07 -3.10 -9.21
C GLU A 5 33.28 -3.08 -7.69
N GLY A 6 34.14 -2.19 -7.18
CA GLY A 6 34.32 -1.98 -5.75
C GLY A 6 33.06 -1.49 -5.05
N PHE A 7 32.30 -0.60 -5.70
CA PHE A 7 31.02 -0.08 -5.20
C PHE A 7 30.00 -1.19 -4.96
N PHE A 8 29.79 -2.08 -5.94
CA PHE A 8 28.87 -3.20 -5.78
C PHE A 8 29.39 -4.29 -4.85
N LYS A 9 30.70 -4.57 -4.84
CA LYS A 9 31.30 -5.47 -3.83
C LYS A 9 31.06 -4.95 -2.42
N ALA A 10 31.16 -3.63 -2.20
CA ALA A 10 30.87 -3.03 -0.91
C ALA A 10 29.39 -3.13 -0.52
N LYS A 11 28.47 -2.91 -1.46
CA LYS A 11 27.03 -3.11 -1.23
C LYS A 11 26.66 -4.56 -0.93
N ILE A 12 27.25 -5.52 -1.66
CA ILE A 12 27.06 -6.95 -1.39
C ILE A 12 27.56 -7.26 0.02
N LEU A 13 28.79 -6.89 0.36
CA LEU A 13 29.31 -7.15 1.70
C LEU A 13 28.53 -6.41 2.80
N ALA A 14 27.92 -5.26 2.52
CA ALA A 14 27.02 -4.60 3.46
C ALA A 14 25.76 -5.45 3.78
N LEU A 15 25.34 -6.38 2.91
CA LEU A 15 24.28 -7.35 3.19
C LEU A 15 24.75 -8.60 3.96
N PHE A 16 26.06 -8.79 4.11
CA PHE A 16 26.66 -10.01 4.71
C PHE A 16 27.59 -9.72 5.89
N HIS A 17 27.89 -8.46 6.18
CA HIS A 17 28.83 -8.06 7.23
C HIS A 17 28.42 -8.59 8.61
N ASP A 18 27.12 -8.64 8.86
CA ASP A 18 26.49 -9.25 10.00
C ASP A 18 25.63 -10.41 9.47
N PRO A 19 25.86 -11.64 9.92
CA PRO A 19 25.10 -12.77 9.43
C PRO A 19 23.71 -12.79 10.09
N PRO A 20 22.67 -13.33 9.42
CA PRO A 20 21.31 -13.36 9.98
C PRO A 20 21.20 -14.07 11.33
N ASN A 21 22.08 -15.04 11.61
CA ASN A 21 22.14 -15.77 12.90
C ASN A 21 22.95 -15.04 13.99
N LYS A 22 23.46 -13.81 13.74
CA LYS A 22 24.19 -13.00 14.73
C LYS A 22 23.52 -12.95 16.11
N PRO A 23 22.19 -12.69 16.22
CA PRO A 23 21.56 -12.62 17.54
C PRO A 23 21.67 -13.91 18.33
N TRP A 24 21.51 -15.06 17.67
CA TRP A 24 21.64 -16.37 18.31
C TRP A 24 23.07 -16.69 18.72
N ILE A 25 24.08 -16.23 17.96
CA ILE A 25 25.50 -16.37 18.34
C ILE A 25 25.79 -15.55 19.58
N ILE A 26 25.32 -14.29 19.62
CA ILE A 26 25.54 -13.38 20.75
C ILE A 26 24.87 -13.92 22.02
N THR A 27 23.66 -14.47 21.92
CA THR A 27 22.95 -15.06 23.08
C THR A 27 23.41 -16.49 23.42
N GLY A 28 24.41 -17.04 22.71
CA GLY A 28 24.90 -18.41 22.94
C GLY A 28 23.92 -19.52 22.54
N ARG A 29 22.88 -19.20 21.77
CA ARG A 29 21.86 -20.14 21.26
C ARG A 29 22.25 -20.75 19.90
N CYS A 30 23.37 -20.34 19.32
CA CYS A 30 23.96 -20.92 18.12
C CYS A 30 25.48 -20.83 18.26
N LYS A 31 26.21 -21.86 17.83
CA LYS A 31 27.68 -21.78 17.77
C LYS A 31 28.08 -21.16 16.44
N ALA A 32 29.00 -20.21 16.48
CA ALA A 32 29.64 -19.73 15.25
C ALA A 32 30.55 -20.83 14.69
N HIS A 33 30.66 -20.91 13.38
CA HIS A 33 31.64 -21.75 12.71
C HIS A 33 33.06 -21.26 13.05
N ASP A 34 33.94 -22.19 13.44
CA ASP A 34 35.33 -21.87 13.75
C ASP A 34 36.09 -21.61 12.43
N PHE A 35 36.13 -20.35 12.02
CA PHE A 35 36.70 -19.91 10.76
C PHE A 35 37.57 -18.67 10.97
N MET A 36 38.87 -18.81 10.68
CA MET A 36 39.85 -17.72 10.77
C MET A 36 39.85 -16.97 12.12
N GLY A 37 39.70 -17.70 13.23
CA GLY A 37 39.48 -17.12 14.57
C GLY A 37 40.55 -16.17 15.12
N ASN A 38 41.73 -16.10 14.48
CA ASN A 38 42.81 -15.15 14.85
C ASN A 38 42.68 -13.78 14.15
N GLU A 39 41.84 -13.64 13.12
CA GLU A 39 41.76 -12.42 12.30
C GLU A 39 40.51 -11.58 12.55
N PHE A 40 39.46 -12.20 13.10
CA PHE A 40 38.21 -11.56 13.47
C PHE A 40 38.00 -11.75 14.98
N LYS A 41 37.83 -10.64 15.71
CA LYS A 41 37.80 -10.64 17.18
C LYS A 41 36.50 -11.23 17.71
N GLU A 42 35.40 -10.96 17.02
CA GLU A 42 34.06 -11.33 17.45
C GLU A 42 33.58 -12.61 16.74
N ARG A 43 32.87 -13.48 17.46
CA ARG A 43 32.38 -14.76 16.90
C ARG A 43 31.40 -14.58 15.74
N HIS A 44 30.58 -13.53 15.76
CA HIS A 44 29.63 -13.26 14.67
C HIS A 44 30.34 -12.72 13.41
N GLU A 45 31.48 -12.04 13.56
CA GLU A 45 32.32 -11.63 12.42
C GLU A 45 32.99 -12.84 11.76
N GLN A 46 33.39 -13.85 12.54
CA GLN A 46 33.90 -15.13 12.02
C GLN A 46 32.82 -15.87 11.22
N GLU A 47 31.59 -15.90 11.73
CA GLU A 47 30.45 -16.47 11.01
C GLU A 47 30.14 -15.72 9.69
N ALA A 48 30.19 -14.38 9.69
CA ALA A 48 30.06 -13.60 8.45
C ALA A 48 31.16 -13.95 7.44
N ALA A 49 32.42 -14.02 7.90
CA ALA A 49 33.55 -14.38 7.05
C ALA A 49 33.41 -15.79 6.46
N TRP A 50 32.96 -16.75 7.27
CA TRP A 50 32.64 -18.11 6.82
C TRP A 50 31.55 -18.08 5.74
N LEU A 51 30.43 -17.41 5.99
CA LEU A 51 29.31 -17.33 5.05
C LEU A 51 29.74 -16.69 3.72
N VAL A 52 30.52 -15.60 3.77
CA VAL A 52 31.06 -14.94 2.57
C VAL A 52 31.99 -15.88 1.81
N SER A 53 32.87 -16.61 2.52
CA SER A 53 33.79 -17.58 1.90
C SER A 53 33.03 -18.72 1.22
N GLU A 54 32.00 -19.27 1.86
CA GLU A 54 31.22 -20.39 1.32
C GLU A 54 30.41 -20.00 0.08
N VAL A 55 29.80 -18.81 0.10
CA VAL A 55 28.90 -18.33 -0.95
C VAL A 55 29.68 -17.75 -2.14
N PHE A 56 30.72 -16.95 -1.89
CA PHE A 56 31.42 -16.16 -2.92
C PHE A 56 32.87 -16.58 -3.17
N GLY A 57 33.46 -17.39 -2.29
CA GLY A 57 34.86 -17.80 -2.39
C GLY A 57 35.87 -16.76 -1.87
N ARG A 58 37.15 -17.02 -2.15
CA ARG A 58 38.29 -16.29 -1.54
C ARG A 58 38.38 -14.82 -1.94
N GLU A 59 38.03 -14.47 -3.18
CA GLU A 59 38.21 -13.10 -3.70
C GLU A 59 37.42 -12.07 -2.89
N LEU A 60 36.14 -12.33 -2.63
CA LEU A 60 35.29 -11.40 -1.86
C LEU A 60 35.66 -11.40 -0.37
N LEU A 61 36.11 -12.54 0.16
CA LEU A 61 36.65 -12.65 1.52
C LEU A 61 37.90 -11.76 1.69
N GLU A 62 38.83 -11.79 0.74
CA GLU A 62 40.01 -10.92 0.76
C GLU A 62 39.64 -9.44 0.71
N TYR A 63 38.63 -9.09 -0.11
CA TYR A 63 38.09 -7.73 -0.14
C TYR A 63 37.47 -7.30 1.19
N MET A 64 36.70 -8.19 1.85
CA MET A 64 36.13 -7.97 3.19
C MET A 64 37.21 -7.74 4.26
N ARG A 65 38.36 -8.40 4.13
CA ARG A 65 39.52 -8.24 5.03
C ARG A 65 40.27 -6.92 4.81
N GLY A 66 40.08 -6.28 3.65
CA GLY A 66 40.72 -5.01 3.32
C GLY A 66 40.38 -3.90 4.31
N SER A 67 41.41 -3.18 4.78
CA SER A 67 41.25 -2.07 5.73
C SER A 67 40.37 -0.94 5.21
N VAL A 68 40.41 -0.68 3.90
CA VAL A 68 39.59 0.33 3.22
C VAL A 68 38.10 -0.02 3.30
N PHE A 69 37.75 -1.26 2.97
CA PHE A 69 36.36 -1.73 3.04
C PHE A 69 35.84 -1.69 4.48
N ARG A 70 36.63 -2.16 5.47
CA ARG A 70 36.24 -2.11 6.89
C ARG A 70 35.90 -0.70 7.37
N LYS A 71 36.64 0.32 6.92
CA LYS A 71 36.33 1.74 7.23
C LYS A 71 35.01 2.19 6.60
N ILE A 72 34.82 1.90 5.30
CA ILE A 72 33.59 2.24 4.55
C ILE A 72 32.37 1.60 5.20
N TYR A 73 32.43 0.29 5.41
CA TYR A 73 31.33 -0.45 6.02
C TYR A 73 31.06 0.02 7.46
N SER A 74 32.09 0.22 8.30
CA SER A 74 31.89 0.70 9.67
C SER A 74 31.22 2.07 9.73
N LYS A 75 31.53 2.97 8.78
CA LYS A 75 30.88 4.28 8.69
C LYS A 75 29.43 4.15 8.23
N ALA A 76 29.14 3.28 7.26
CA ALA A 76 27.78 3.02 6.82
C ALA A 76 26.90 2.38 7.91
N ASP A 77 27.44 1.40 8.67
CA ASP A 77 26.75 0.77 9.82
C ASP A 77 26.38 1.81 10.89
N ARG A 78 27.30 2.73 11.21
CA ARG A 78 27.06 3.82 12.17
C ARG A 78 26.01 4.82 11.71
N LEU A 79 25.97 5.16 10.42
CA LEU A 79 24.95 6.05 9.86
C LEU A 79 23.58 5.38 9.77
N ALA A 80 23.55 4.07 9.50
CA ALA A 80 22.30 3.30 9.45
C ALA A 80 21.70 3.06 10.84
N ALA A 81 22.55 2.98 11.88
CA ALA A 81 22.15 2.69 13.25
C ALA A 81 21.12 3.69 13.79
N SER A 82 20.19 3.17 14.59
CA SER A 82 19.18 3.96 15.29
C SER A 82 19.76 4.74 16.47
N VAL A 83 19.03 5.78 16.89
CA VAL A 83 19.47 6.68 17.96
C VAL A 83 19.54 6.00 19.33
N ASP A 84 18.64 5.05 19.59
CA ASP A 84 18.70 4.16 20.76
C ASP A 84 20.02 3.38 20.83
N ARG A 85 20.49 2.82 19.71
CA ARG A 85 21.80 2.13 19.63
C ARG A 85 22.97 3.09 19.86
N TRP A 86 22.88 4.32 19.35
CA TRP A 86 23.88 5.37 19.58
C TRP A 86 23.98 5.77 21.05
N ILE A 87 22.86 6.11 21.67
CA ILE A 87 22.80 6.46 23.10
C ILE A 87 23.30 5.29 23.93
N LEU A 88 22.88 4.06 23.61
CA LEU A 88 23.30 2.86 24.33
C LEU A 88 24.81 2.61 24.23
N ASN A 89 25.43 2.82 23.07
CA ASN A 89 26.88 2.69 22.92
C ASN A 89 27.64 3.73 23.76
N LEU A 90 27.16 4.98 23.82
CA LEU A 90 27.74 6.02 24.68
C LEU A 90 27.56 5.69 26.17
N VAL A 91 26.38 5.18 26.56
CA VAL A 91 26.04 4.80 27.93
C VAL A 91 26.87 3.61 28.43
N THR A 92 27.12 2.62 27.57
CA THR A 92 27.82 1.38 27.93
C THR A 92 29.33 1.44 27.74
N GLY A 93 29.86 2.50 27.12
CA GLY A 93 31.27 2.58 26.71
C GLY A 93 31.66 1.49 25.71
N GLY A 94 30.67 0.90 25.01
CA GLY A 94 30.85 -0.26 24.13
C GLY A 94 31.11 -1.59 24.85
N ASP A 95 30.90 -1.69 26.17
CA ASP A 95 31.19 -2.90 26.95
C ASP A 95 30.21 -4.04 26.63
N SER A 96 30.75 -5.23 26.31
CA SER A 96 30.00 -6.42 25.86
C SER A 96 29.39 -7.24 27.00
N LYS A 97 29.55 -6.80 28.26
CA LYS A 97 29.06 -7.49 29.46
C LYS A 97 27.55 -7.46 29.67
N PHE A 98 26.83 -6.62 28.95
CA PHE A 98 25.36 -6.51 29.03
C PHE A 98 24.71 -7.50 28.04
N GLN A 99 24.82 -8.79 28.34
CA GLN A 99 24.24 -9.85 27.49
C GLN A 99 22.77 -10.11 27.86
N VAL A 100 21.91 -10.07 26.85
CA VAL A 100 20.49 -10.41 26.96
C VAL A 100 20.31 -11.89 26.56
N GLY A 101 19.56 -12.65 27.36
CA GLY A 101 19.39 -14.11 27.15
C GLY A 101 18.32 -14.51 26.13
N GLU A 102 17.48 -13.58 25.67
CA GLU A 102 16.38 -13.81 24.73
C GLU A 102 16.62 -13.11 23.39
N VAL A 103 16.23 -13.76 22.29
CA VAL A 103 16.21 -13.18 20.94
C VAL A 103 14.80 -12.70 20.65
N GLU A 104 14.59 -11.40 20.68
CA GLU A 104 13.32 -10.75 20.35
C GLU A 104 13.54 -9.57 19.41
N VAL A 105 12.51 -9.19 18.67
CA VAL A 105 12.43 -7.92 17.93
C VAL A 105 11.23 -7.15 18.46
N ARG A 106 11.45 -5.91 18.92
CA ARG A 106 10.39 -5.00 19.35
C ARG A 106 9.92 -4.17 18.17
N ASN A 107 8.63 -3.87 18.12
CA ASN A 107 8.08 -3.03 17.06
C ASN A 107 8.50 -1.57 17.32
N ILE A 108 9.15 -0.94 16.34
CA ILE A 108 9.64 0.44 16.46
C ILE A 108 8.51 1.49 16.58
N PHE A 109 7.33 1.20 16.04
CA PHE A 109 6.14 2.06 16.10
C PHE A 109 5.35 1.88 17.40
N ASN A 110 5.38 0.67 17.98
CA ASN A 110 4.86 0.39 19.32
C ASN A 110 5.78 -0.59 20.07
N PRO A 111 6.73 -0.10 20.89
CA PRO A 111 7.69 -0.97 21.57
C PRO A 111 7.12 -1.89 22.64
N GLN A 112 5.84 -1.73 23.02
CA GLN A 112 5.16 -2.68 23.91
C GLN A 112 4.87 -4.01 23.22
N LYS A 113 4.87 -4.00 21.89
CA LYS A 113 4.66 -5.16 21.03
C LYS A 113 5.99 -5.77 20.63
N SER A 114 6.11 -7.09 20.72
CA SER A 114 7.38 -7.77 20.45
C SER A 114 7.18 -9.15 19.83
N PHE A 115 8.03 -9.48 18.87
CA PHE A 115 8.13 -10.80 18.29
C PHE A 115 9.28 -11.56 18.96
N LYS A 116 8.94 -12.56 19.78
CA LYS A 116 9.92 -13.41 20.45
C LYS A 116 10.24 -14.65 19.61
N THR A 117 11.52 -14.94 19.46
CA THR A 117 11.99 -16.17 18.80
C THR A 117 12.58 -17.14 19.81
N ASN A 118 11.90 -18.27 19.97
CA ASN A 118 12.36 -19.38 20.84
C ASN A 118 13.15 -20.46 20.07
N PHE A 119 13.61 -20.16 18.85
CA PHE A 119 14.35 -21.11 18.02
C PHE A 119 15.82 -21.22 18.42
N THR A 120 16.35 -22.43 18.37
CA THR A 120 17.79 -22.70 18.33
C THR A 120 18.17 -22.89 16.86
N LEU A 121 19.01 -22.03 16.31
CA LEU A 121 19.52 -22.20 14.94
C LEU A 121 20.63 -23.25 14.96
N ASN A 122 20.58 -24.20 14.01
CA ASN A 122 21.56 -25.27 13.90
C ASN A 122 22.51 -25.06 12.71
N ASP A 123 23.72 -25.58 12.84
CA ASP A 123 24.80 -25.42 11.86
C ASP A 123 24.43 -26.01 10.48
N ASN A 124 23.68 -27.12 10.46
CA ASN A 124 23.24 -27.75 9.22
C ASN A 124 22.31 -26.85 8.41
N GLY A 125 21.40 -26.13 9.08
CA GLY A 125 20.52 -25.15 8.45
C GLY A 125 21.31 -23.97 7.91
N MET A 126 22.32 -23.48 8.63
CA MET A 126 23.20 -22.42 8.10
C MET A 126 23.98 -22.87 6.87
N LYS A 127 24.44 -24.13 6.83
CA LYS A 127 25.06 -24.72 5.63
C LYS A 127 24.09 -24.86 4.46
N ASP A 128 22.85 -25.28 4.71
CA ASP A 128 21.79 -25.32 3.67
C ASP A 128 21.49 -23.91 3.14
N TYR A 129 21.38 -22.92 4.02
CA TYR A 129 21.22 -21.52 3.64
C TYR A 129 22.38 -21.02 2.76
N ALA A 130 23.62 -21.29 3.16
CA ALA A 130 24.81 -20.94 2.36
C ALA A 130 24.81 -21.63 1.00
N GLU A 131 24.46 -22.92 0.91
CA GLU A 131 24.41 -23.64 -0.36
C GLU A 131 23.31 -23.08 -1.28
N LYS A 132 22.11 -22.75 -0.76
CA LYS A 132 21.05 -22.10 -1.57
C LYS A 132 21.51 -20.78 -2.18
N LEU A 133 22.21 -19.94 -1.40
CA LEU A 133 22.77 -18.69 -1.92
C LEU A 133 23.89 -18.95 -2.94
N LYS A 134 24.74 -19.93 -2.69
CA LYS A 134 25.81 -20.33 -3.61
C LYS A 134 25.26 -20.83 -4.95
N GLU A 135 24.20 -21.62 -4.94
CA GLU A 135 23.47 -22.03 -6.14
C GLU A 135 22.89 -20.83 -6.89
N LEU A 136 22.34 -19.85 -6.16
CA LEU A 136 21.81 -18.62 -6.76
C LEU A 136 22.93 -17.79 -7.43
N VAL A 137 24.09 -17.67 -6.78
CA VAL A 137 25.28 -17.00 -7.34
C VAL A 137 25.79 -17.73 -8.59
N LYS A 138 25.82 -19.08 -8.57
CA LYS A 138 26.17 -19.91 -9.73
C LYS A 138 25.20 -19.67 -10.89
N ALA A 139 23.89 -19.73 -10.65
CA ALA A 139 22.86 -19.48 -11.67
C ALA A 139 22.89 -18.05 -12.23
N ALA A 140 23.32 -17.07 -11.42
CA ALA A 140 23.51 -15.69 -11.86
C ALA A 140 24.73 -15.48 -12.77
N SER A 141 25.68 -16.42 -12.80
CA SER A 141 26.96 -16.30 -13.52
C SER A 141 26.85 -16.80 -14.97
N ASN A 142 27.54 -16.15 -15.92
CA ASN A 142 27.60 -16.57 -17.32
C ASN A 142 29.03 -16.96 -17.70
N ASN A 143 29.28 -18.20 -18.13
CA ASN A 143 30.61 -18.67 -18.54
C ASN A 143 31.70 -18.37 -17.48
N GLY A 144 31.35 -18.47 -16.19
CA GLY A 144 32.25 -18.16 -15.07
C GLY A 144 32.47 -16.67 -14.76
N LYS A 145 31.85 -15.74 -15.50
CA LYS A 145 31.85 -14.30 -15.18
C LYS A 145 30.50 -13.87 -14.62
N THR A 146 30.53 -13.27 -13.44
CA THR A 146 29.34 -12.77 -12.76
C THR A 146 29.25 -11.26 -12.95
N ASP A 147 28.14 -10.77 -13.51
CA ASP A 147 27.84 -9.33 -13.44
C ASP A 147 27.53 -8.97 -11.98
N ILE A 148 28.50 -8.36 -11.31
CA ILE A 148 28.43 -8.03 -9.88
C ILE A 148 27.24 -7.11 -9.57
N ARG A 149 26.82 -6.26 -10.52
CA ARG A 149 25.66 -5.39 -10.36
C ARG A 149 24.38 -6.20 -10.33
N PHE A 150 24.18 -7.06 -11.32
CA PHE A 150 22.99 -7.89 -11.35
C PHE A 150 22.97 -8.91 -10.21
N LEU A 151 24.14 -9.41 -9.80
CA LEU A 151 24.27 -10.24 -8.60
C LEU A 151 23.77 -9.50 -7.35
N TYR A 152 24.13 -8.23 -7.18
CA TYR A 152 23.64 -7.43 -6.05
C TYR A 152 22.11 -7.34 -6.02
N HIS A 153 21.47 -7.12 -7.18
CA HIS A 153 20.00 -7.13 -7.30
C HIS A 153 19.37 -8.45 -6.84
N ILE A 154 19.94 -9.58 -7.29
CA ILE A 154 19.48 -10.93 -6.98
C ILE A 154 19.64 -11.22 -5.48
N LEU A 155 20.76 -10.81 -4.88
CA LEU A 155 21.00 -11.01 -3.45
C LEU A 155 20.07 -10.15 -2.60
N TYR A 156 19.89 -8.87 -2.96
CA TYR A 156 19.01 -7.95 -2.25
C TYR A 156 17.55 -8.47 -2.19
N SER A 157 17.06 -9.12 -3.25
CA SER A 157 15.72 -9.72 -3.26
C SER A 157 15.61 -11.03 -2.48
N SER A 158 16.71 -11.77 -2.32
CA SER A 158 16.65 -13.21 -2.02
C SER A 158 17.29 -13.63 -0.70
N VAL A 159 18.25 -12.87 -0.18
CA VAL A 159 18.99 -13.19 1.06
C VAL A 159 18.03 -13.48 2.22
N GLU A 160 17.07 -12.59 2.44
CA GLU A 160 16.09 -12.75 3.52
C GLU A 160 15.09 -13.89 3.25
N TYR A 161 14.60 -14.02 2.01
CA TYR A 161 13.67 -15.07 1.64
C TYR A 161 14.27 -16.46 1.90
N TYR A 162 15.49 -16.72 1.42
CA TYR A 162 16.14 -18.01 1.61
C TYR A 162 16.45 -18.29 3.08
N PHE A 163 16.72 -17.27 3.91
CA PHE A 163 16.88 -17.46 5.34
C PHE A 163 15.57 -17.98 5.96
N TYR A 164 14.43 -17.34 5.68
CA TYR A 164 13.12 -17.78 6.17
C TYR A 164 12.64 -19.10 5.57
N ARG A 165 13.17 -19.49 4.41
CA ARG A 165 12.89 -20.82 3.83
C ARG A 165 13.49 -21.94 4.65
N VAL A 166 14.68 -21.72 5.21
CA VAL A 166 15.37 -22.67 6.10
C VAL A 166 14.87 -22.55 7.53
N PHE A 167 14.71 -21.32 8.02
CA PHE A 167 14.34 -21.00 9.39
C PHE A 167 13.05 -20.17 9.42
N GLU A 168 11.90 -20.86 9.36
CA GLU A 168 10.60 -20.21 9.38
C GLU A 168 10.44 -19.32 10.63
N LYS A 169 10.02 -18.07 10.42
CA LYS A 169 9.78 -17.06 11.45
C LYS A 169 10.97 -16.74 12.35
N ALA A 170 12.18 -17.17 12.00
CA ALA A 170 13.38 -16.80 12.73
C ALA A 170 13.79 -15.37 12.36
N VAL A 171 13.24 -14.36 13.05
CA VAL A 171 13.67 -12.97 12.92
C VAL A 171 14.45 -12.57 14.17
N GLY A 172 15.63 -11.99 13.97
CA GLY A 172 16.49 -11.50 15.05
C GLY A 172 16.78 -10.01 14.91
N PRO A 173 17.06 -9.32 16.02
CA PRO A 173 17.35 -7.89 16.01
C PRO A 173 18.76 -7.60 15.49
N ALA A 174 19.01 -6.37 15.01
CA ALA A 174 20.37 -5.95 14.65
C ALA A 174 21.32 -5.85 15.88
N ASP A 175 20.76 -5.44 17.02
CA ASP A 175 21.44 -5.36 18.32
C ASP A 175 20.51 -5.96 19.40
N THR A 176 20.97 -6.98 20.12
CA THR A 176 20.16 -7.66 21.15
C THR A 176 19.90 -6.80 22.38
N ARG A 177 20.67 -5.72 22.58
CA ARG A 177 20.49 -4.77 23.70
C ARG A 177 19.40 -3.76 23.40
N SER A 178 19.23 -3.43 22.12
CA SER A 178 18.17 -2.55 21.61
C SER A 178 17.49 -3.21 20.40
N PRO A 179 16.54 -4.14 20.64
CA PRO A 179 15.93 -4.96 19.60
C PRO A 179 14.91 -4.23 18.70
N SER A 180 15.15 -2.96 18.39
CA SER A 180 14.19 -2.05 17.75
C SER A 180 14.00 -2.29 16.24
N HIS A 181 14.98 -2.92 15.59
CA HIS A 181 14.96 -3.19 14.14
C HIS A 181 15.42 -4.62 13.86
N SER A 182 14.85 -5.25 12.83
CA SER A 182 15.33 -6.55 12.37
C SER A 182 16.73 -6.43 11.79
N ILE A 183 17.51 -7.51 11.85
CA ILE A 183 18.84 -7.56 11.23
C ILE A 183 18.76 -7.24 9.73
N PHE A 184 17.73 -7.72 9.02
CA PHE A 184 17.59 -7.48 7.59
C PHE A 184 17.28 -6.02 7.23
N ASP A 185 16.48 -5.32 8.03
CA ASP A 185 16.22 -3.90 7.81
C ASP A 185 17.48 -3.07 8.05
N HIS A 186 18.28 -3.43 9.05
CA HIS A 186 19.58 -2.81 9.31
C HIS A 186 20.59 -3.06 8.19
N LEU A 187 20.67 -4.29 7.66
CA LEU A 187 21.52 -4.63 6.51
C LEU A 187 21.14 -3.82 5.26
N ALA A 188 19.84 -3.70 4.98
CA ALA A 188 19.34 -2.91 3.85
C ALA A 188 19.63 -1.41 4.04
N ALA A 189 19.48 -0.87 5.25
CA ALA A 189 19.83 0.51 5.58
C ALA A 189 21.34 0.76 5.48
N THR A 190 22.16 -0.19 5.90
CA THR A 190 23.63 -0.11 5.77
C THR A 190 24.03 -0.10 4.30
N ALA A 191 23.43 -0.95 3.47
CA ALA A 191 23.67 -0.95 2.02
C ALA A 191 23.27 0.39 1.39
N MET A 192 22.13 0.96 1.78
CA MET A 192 21.70 2.30 1.35
C MET A 192 22.71 3.39 1.71
N MET A 193 23.33 3.32 2.90
CA MET A 193 24.35 4.30 3.32
C MET A 193 25.69 4.14 2.58
N ILE A 194 25.96 2.98 1.94
CA ILE A 194 27.12 2.84 1.05
C ILE A 194 27.06 3.87 -0.09
N ASN A 195 25.87 4.29 -0.55
CA ASN A 195 25.74 5.33 -1.57
C ASN A 195 26.42 6.64 -1.15
N TRP A 196 26.30 7.03 0.12
CA TRP A 196 26.86 8.29 0.63
C TRP A 196 28.31 8.17 1.09
N VAL A 197 28.69 6.98 1.56
CA VAL A 197 30.02 6.73 2.12
C VAL A 197 31.04 6.32 1.06
N TRP A 198 30.62 5.63 0.00
CA TRP A 198 31.54 5.06 -0.98
C TRP A 198 32.38 6.14 -1.69
N GLN A 199 33.67 5.86 -1.78
CA GLN A 199 34.64 6.68 -2.51
C GLN A 199 35.85 5.84 -2.92
N ASP A 200 36.49 6.25 -4.01
CA ASP A 200 37.68 5.60 -4.56
C ASP A 200 38.99 6.24 -4.08
N ASP A 201 38.92 7.49 -3.62
CA ASP A 201 40.09 8.25 -3.17
C ASP A 201 40.31 8.07 -1.65
N LEU A 202 41.43 7.42 -1.32
CA LEU A 202 41.85 7.18 0.06
C LEU A 202 42.19 8.47 0.82
N SER A 203 42.44 9.58 0.13
CA SER A 203 42.69 10.89 0.77
C SER A 203 41.42 11.55 1.30
N ARG A 204 40.25 11.11 0.85
CA ARG A 204 38.93 11.65 1.24
C ARG A 204 38.19 10.76 2.24
N GLN A 205 38.86 9.79 2.87
CA GLN A 205 38.29 8.71 3.72
C GLN A 205 37.17 9.15 4.69
N ASP A 206 37.24 10.39 5.13
CA ASP A 206 36.43 10.99 6.19
C ASP A 206 35.23 11.82 5.63
N ALA A 207 35.25 12.19 4.34
CA ALA A 207 34.14 12.92 3.70
C ALA A 207 32.87 12.08 3.51
N LEU A 208 31.69 12.69 3.66
CA LEU A 208 30.40 12.18 3.20
C LEU A 208 29.99 12.90 1.90
N GLY A 209 29.14 12.28 1.10
CA GLY A 209 28.60 12.90 -0.12
C GLY A 209 27.37 12.18 -0.62
N GLY A 210 27.03 12.40 -1.88
CA GLY A 210 25.82 11.87 -2.50
C GLY A 210 24.66 12.86 -2.39
N TYR A 211 23.47 12.40 -2.76
CA TYR A 211 22.29 13.23 -2.83
C TYR A 211 21.12 12.57 -2.12
N LEU A 212 20.31 13.40 -1.45
CA LEU A 212 18.99 13.03 -0.97
C LEU A 212 17.96 13.70 -1.88
N VAL A 213 17.13 12.90 -2.56
CA VAL A 213 16.22 13.38 -3.61
C VAL A 213 14.79 13.06 -3.23
N GLY A 214 13.92 14.05 -3.27
CA GLY A 214 12.47 13.90 -3.13
C GLY A 214 11.79 14.19 -4.45
N ILE A 215 10.86 13.32 -4.84
CA ILE A 215 10.09 13.41 -6.08
C ILE A 215 8.62 13.31 -5.73
N ASP A 216 7.78 14.10 -6.39
CA ASP A 216 6.33 14.01 -6.23
C ASP A 216 5.60 14.30 -7.54
N LEU A 217 4.70 13.40 -7.95
CA LEU A 217 3.80 13.63 -9.08
C LEU A 217 2.51 14.30 -8.59
N ALA A 218 2.39 15.61 -8.82
CA ALA A 218 1.24 16.39 -8.43
C ALA A 218 0.03 16.18 -9.35
N GLY A 219 -1.18 16.36 -8.80
CA GLY A 219 -2.43 16.35 -9.58
C GLY A 219 -3.10 14.98 -9.70
N VAL A 220 -2.57 13.96 -9.03
CA VAL A 220 -3.04 12.55 -9.11
C VAL A 220 -4.52 12.40 -8.82
N GLN A 221 -5.04 13.12 -7.83
CA GLN A 221 -6.46 13.05 -7.49
C GLN A 221 -7.34 13.53 -8.64
N GLY A 222 -6.95 14.60 -9.33
CA GLY A 222 -7.64 15.10 -10.52
C GLY A 222 -7.53 14.13 -11.69
N PHE A 223 -6.34 13.55 -11.90
CA PHE A 223 -6.12 12.56 -12.93
C PHE A 223 -6.94 11.29 -12.73
N ILE A 224 -6.96 10.72 -11.53
CA ILE A 224 -7.72 9.50 -11.19
C ILE A 224 -9.23 9.75 -11.26
N SER A 225 -9.72 10.88 -10.72
CA SER A 225 -11.16 11.19 -10.72
C SER A 225 -11.74 11.62 -12.06
N GLY A 226 -10.91 12.01 -13.03
CA GLY A 226 -11.30 12.21 -14.43
C GLY A 226 -11.51 10.86 -15.12
N SER A 227 -12.51 10.12 -14.65
CA SER A 227 -12.84 8.74 -15.05
C SER A 227 -14.35 8.54 -15.04
N ARG A 228 -14.89 7.96 -16.12
CA ARG A 228 -16.34 7.67 -16.25
C ARG A 228 -16.65 6.21 -15.91
N LYS A 229 -15.77 5.29 -16.30
CA LYS A 229 -15.88 3.84 -16.04
C LYS A 229 -14.86 3.40 -14.99
N LEU A 230 -15.13 2.27 -14.33
CA LEU A 230 -14.21 1.68 -13.35
C LEU A 230 -12.85 1.33 -13.98
N ARG A 231 -12.84 0.83 -15.22
CA ARG A 231 -11.60 0.60 -15.96
C ARG A 231 -10.74 1.85 -16.13
N ASP A 232 -11.37 3.01 -16.40
CA ASP A 232 -10.67 4.28 -16.59
C ASP A 232 -10.07 4.74 -15.26
N LEU A 233 -10.81 4.52 -14.17
CA LEU A 233 -10.39 4.83 -12.81
C LEU A 233 -9.17 4.01 -12.41
N TRP A 234 -9.22 2.69 -12.60
CA TRP A 234 -8.13 1.77 -12.31
C TRP A 234 -6.89 2.06 -13.17
N ILE A 235 -7.02 2.16 -14.50
CA ILE A 235 -5.86 2.38 -15.38
C ILE A 235 -5.21 3.74 -15.11
N SER A 236 -5.98 4.76 -14.73
CA SER A 236 -5.41 6.06 -14.35
C SER A 236 -4.48 5.94 -13.14
N SER A 237 -4.88 5.18 -12.14
CA SER A 237 -4.06 4.95 -10.95
C SER A 237 -2.84 4.07 -11.26
N TRP A 238 -3.05 3.01 -12.06
CA TRP A 238 -1.96 2.16 -12.54
C TRP A 238 -0.92 2.93 -13.35
N ILE A 239 -1.34 3.79 -14.29
CA ILE A 239 -0.44 4.65 -15.06
C ILE A 239 0.33 5.58 -14.13
N ALA A 240 -0.30 6.17 -13.12
CA ALA A 240 0.40 7.04 -12.16
C ALA A 240 1.49 6.29 -11.39
N SER A 241 1.16 5.11 -10.84
CA SER A 241 2.08 4.20 -10.15
C SER A 241 3.23 3.74 -11.08
N ALA A 242 2.90 3.32 -12.30
CA ALA A 242 3.87 2.82 -13.27
C ALA A 242 4.77 3.91 -13.84
N LEU A 243 4.27 5.13 -14.03
CA LEU A 243 5.10 6.27 -14.43
C LEU A 243 6.07 6.69 -13.32
N ALA A 244 5.63 6.68 -12.06
CA ALA A 244 6.51 6.94 -10.93
C ALA A 244 7.66 5.92 -10.91
N TRP A 245 7.36 4.63 -11.03
CA TRP A 245 8.38 3.58 -11.15
C TRP A 245 9.28 3.75 -12.39
N ALA A 246 8.70 3.92 -13.57
CA ALA A 246 9.43 4.03 -14.83
C ALA A 246 10.42 5.20 -14.83
N SER A 247 10.06 6.33 -14.21
CA SER A 247 10.94 7.49 -14.06
C SER A 247 12.23 7.20 -13.29
N MET A 248 12.19 6.23 -12.37
CA MET A 248 13.33 5.85 -11.53
C MET A 248 13.93 4.49 -11.88
N LYS A 249 13.28 3.70 -12.75
CA LYS A 249 13.71 2.36 -13.16
C LYS A 249 15.17 2.35 -13.62
N GLU A 250 15.60 3.31 -14.44
CA GLU A 250 16.98 3.38 -14.92
C GLU A 250 17.99 3.56 -13.77
N PHE A 251 17.67 4.39 -12.77
CA PHE A 251 18.51 4.59 -11.60
C PHE A 251 18.59 3.32 -10.75
N VAL A 252 17.45 2.67 -10.50
CA VAL A 252 17.38 1.41 -9.75
C VAL A 252 18.20 0.33 -10.46
N GLU A 253 18.05 0.16 -11.77
CA GLU A 253 18.80 -0.83 -12.55
C GLU A 253 20.31 -0.59 -12.57
N LYS A 254 20.75 0.67 -12.57
CA LYS A 254 22.16 1.02 -12.67
C LYS A 254 22.86 1.11 -11.33
N LEU A 255 22.15 1.50 -10.27
CA LEU A 255 22.74 1.77 -8.94
C LEU A 255 22.41 0.69 -7.91
N GLY A 256 21.34 -0.07 -8.11
CA GLY A 256 20.81 -1.02 -7.16
C GLY A 256 19.50 -0.55 -6.50
N PRO A 257 18.75 -1.48 -5.89
CA PRO A 257 17.44 -1.20 -5.29
C PRO A 257 17.50 -0.41 -3.97
N ASP A 258 18.64 -0.41 -3.31
CA ASP A 258 18.88 0.23 -2.01
C ASP A 258 18.86 1.77 -2.07
N ILE A 259 18.85 2.36 -3.26
CA ILE A 259 18.69 3.81 -3.41
C ILE A 259 17.28 4.27 -3.01
N LEU A 260 16.30 3.37 -3.00
CA LEU A 260 14.90 3.69 -2.69
C LEU A 260 14.69 3.74 -1.17
N ILE A 261 14.50 4.93 -0.63
CA ILE A 261 14.04 5.12 0.75
C ILE A 261 12.54 4.81 0.79
N LEU A 262 11.75 5.49 -0.05
CA LEU A 262 10.31 5.32 -0.20
C LEU A 262 9.93 5.30 -1.69
N PRO A 263 9.13 4.32 -2.17
CA PRO A 263 8.76 3.07 -1.51
C PRO A 263 9.92 2.06 -1.50
N SER A 264 9.88 1.08 -0.60
CA SER A 264 10.89 0.02 -0.55
C SER A 264 10.86 -0.84 -1.82
N ALA A 265 12.03 -1.30 -2.26
CA ALA A 265 12.13 -2.35 -3.28
C ALA A 265 11.85 -3.75 -2.71
N ARG A 266 11.95 -3.94 -1.39
CA ARG A 266 11.68 -5.23 -0.74
C ARG A 266 10.17 -5.49 -0.77
N ASN A 267 9.81 -6.72 -1.14
CA ASN A 267 8.43 -7.14 -1.38
C ASN A 267 7.72 -6.38 -2.53
N ASN A 268 8.39 -5.50 -3.26
CA ASN A 268 7.78 -4.70 -4.33
C ASN A 268 7.59 -5.48 -5.65
N PRO A 269 6.36 -5.64 -6.15
CA PRO A 269 6.09 -6.43 -7.36
C PRO A 269 6.64 -5.81 -8.65
N PHE A 270 6.77 -4.47 -8.73
CA PHE A 270 7.35 -3.80 -9.91
C PHE A 270 8.86 -4.04 -10.00
N TYR A 271 9.53 -4.02 -8.84
CA TYR A 271 10.94 -4.39 -8.75
C TYR A 271 11.15 -5.86 -9.12
N PHE A 272 10.34 -6.76 -8.58
CA PHE A 272 10.44 -8.18 -8.89
C PHE A 272 10.18 -8.48 -10.38
N HIS A 273 9.20 -7.82 -10.99
CA HIS A 273 8.97 -7.91 -12.43
C HIS A 273 10.22 -7.55 -13.23
N MET A 274 10.88 -6.44 -12.91
CA MET A 274 12.13 -6.01 -13.55
C MET A 274 13.24 -7.06 -13.42
N LEU A 275 13.34 -7.76 -12.27
CA LEU A 275 14.31 -8.85 -12.08
C LEU A 275 14.03 -10.04 -13.00
N LEU A 276 12.77 -10.46 -13.12
CA LEU A 276 12.37 -11.55 -14.01
C LEU A 276 12.71 -11.21 -15.47
N LEU A 277 12.49 -9.97 -15.91
CA LEU A 277 12.85 -9.53 -17.26
C LEU A 277 14.36 -9.59 -17.52
N LYS A 278 15.17 -9.19 -16.54
CA LYS A 278 16.64 -9.29 -16.65
C LYS A 278 17.15 -10.73 -16.60
N ALA A 279 16.39 -11.64 -15.98
CA ALA A 279 16.72 -13.05 -15.90
C ALA A 279 16.13 -13.90 -17.06
N LYS A 280 15.37 -13.30 -17.99
CA LYS A 280 14.61 -14.03 -19.02
C LYS A 280 15.43 -15.03 -19.84
N ASP A 281 16.67 -14.67 -20.17
CA ASP A 281 17.56 -15.48 -21.00
C ASP A 281 18.33 -16.55 -20.17
N LYS A 282 18.12 -16.59 -18.85
CA LYS A 282 18.77 -17.52 -17.92
C LYS A 282 17.73 -18.38 -17.21
N LYS A 283 17.33 -19.48 -17.85
CA LYS A 283 16.26 -20.36 -17.36
C LYS A 283 16.44 -20.77 -15.88
N GLU A 284 17.62 -21.27 -15.50
CA GLU A 284 17.90 -21.70 -14.12
C GLU A 284 17.73 -20.56 -13.09
N LEU A 285 18.22 -19.36 -13.43
CA LEU A 285 18.04 -18.19 -12.56
C LEU A 285 16.58 -17.75 -12.48
N LYS A 286 15.87 -17.74 -13.63
CA LYS A 286 14.45 -17.40 -13.69
C LYS A 286 13.64 -18.36 -12.81
N ASP A 287 13.87 -19.66 -12.92
CA ASP A 287 13.19 -20.69 -12.11
C ASP A 287 13.44 -20.46 -10.60
N LYS A 288 14.67 -20.14 -10.19
CA LYS A 288 15.00 -19.80 -8.80
C LYS A 288 14.32 -18.50 -8.35
N LEU A 289 14.25 -17.47 -9.20
CA LEU A 289 13.55 -16.22 -8.87
C LEU A 289 12.04 -16.41 -8.75
N GLU A 290 11.42 -17.26 -9.59
CA GLU A 290 9.99 -17.59 -9.52
C GLU A 290 9.59 -18.23 -8.18
N GLU A 291 10.51 -18.85 -7.44
CA GLU A 291 10.25 -19.30 -6.07
C GLU A 291 9.85 -18.14 -5.14
N LEU A 292 10.30 -16.91 -5.42
CA LEU A 292 10.03 -15.72 -4.60
C LEU A 292 8.68 -15.06 -4.93
N ARG A 293 7.89 -15.58 -5.88
CA ARG A 293 6.63 -14.92 -6.32
C ARG A 293 5.66 -14.61 -5.16
N GLY A 294 5.52 -15.52 -4.20
CA GLY A 294 4.67 -15.35 -3.02
C GLY A 294 5.16 -14.26 -2.07
N TRP A 295 6.50 -14.13 -1.95
CA TRP A 295 7.18 -13.10 -1.17
C TRP A 295 6.94 -11.69 -1.71
N PHE A 296 6.83 -11.55 -3.04
CA PHE A 296 6.55 -10.27 -3.71
C PHE A 296 5.06 -10.05 -4.02
N ASN A 297 4.18 -10.96 -3.60
CA ASN A 297 2.77 -10.98 -3.99
C ASN A 297 2.58 -10.82 -5.51
N TYR A 298 3.40 -11.55 -6.27
CA TYR A 298 3.47 -11.44 -7.72
C TYR A 298 2.82 -12.67 -8.36
N ASP A 299 1.94 -12.42 -9.34
CA ASP A 299 1.31 -13.45 -10.15
C ASP A 299 1.91 -13.38 -11.56
N SER A 300 2.70 -14.38 -11.93
CA SER A 300 3.39 -14.43 -13.22
C SER A 300 2.44 -14.57 -14.42
N SER A 301 1.17 -14.94 -14.18
CA SER A 301 0.12 -14.94 -15.22
C SER A 301 -0.49 -13.55 -15.45
N LYS A 302 -0.56 -12.72 -14.40
CA LYS A 302 -1.20 -11.39 -14.47
C LYS A 302 -0.19 -10.26 -14.62
N GLY A 303 1.05 -10.45 -14.20
CA GLY A 303 2.03 -9.37 -14.08
C GLY A 303 1.71 -8.38 -12.95
N PRO A 304 2.40 -7.23 -12.89
CA PRO A 304 2.23 -6.24 -11.82
C PRO A 304 0.97 -5.38 -12.04
N ILE A 305 -0.20 -5.96 -11.76
CA ILE A 305 -1.51 -5.30 -11.95
C ILE A 305 -1.90 -4.33 -10.82
N TYR A 306 -1.25 -4.43 -9.66
CA TYR A 306 -1.59 -3.63 -8.49
C TYR A 306 -0.86 -2.28 -8.50
N PRO A 307 -1.59 -1.15 -8.48
CA PRO A 307 -0.98 0.18 -8.37
C PRO A 307 -0.49 0.45 -6.93
N VAL A 308 0.69 -0.06 -6.61
CA VAL A 308 1.29 -0.02 -5.26
C VAL A 308 2.45 0.96 -5.10
N ILE A 309 2.89 1.58 -6.19
CA ILE A 309 3.95 2.58 -6.14
C ILE A 309 3.31 3.93 -5.83
N PRO A 310 3.64 4.56 -4.68
CA PRO A 310 3.19 5.91 -4.41
C PRO A 310 3.78 6.87 -5.42
N VAL A 311 3.08 7.99 -5.60
CA VAL A 311 3.50 9.06 -6.50
C VAL A 311 4.55 9.99 -5.90
N THR A 312 4.87 9.78 -4.63
CA THR A 312 5.95 10.44 -3.89
C THR A 312 7.07 9.43 -3.69
N LEU A 313 8.29 9.79 -4.08
CA LEU A 313 9.47 8.92 -4.02
C LEU A 313 10.61 9.66 -3.30
N ASP A 314 11.29 8.98 -2.38
CA ASP A 314 12.49 9.51 -1.71
C ASP A 314 13.68 8.58 -1.97
N LEU A 315 14.83 9.17 -2.31
CA LEU A 315 15.99 8.46 -2.80
C LEU A 315 17.29 8.88 -2.10
N ALA A 316 18.14 7.91 -1.78
CA ALA A 316 19.52 8.11 -1.37
C ALA A 316 20.46 7.75 -2.54
N LEU A 317 20.87 8.76 -3.31
CA LEU A 317 21.74 8.59 -4.47
C LEU A 317 23.23 8.75 -4.11
N PRO A 318 24.13 8.06 -4.83
CA PRO A 318 25.56 8.22 -4.63
C PRO A 318 26.09 9.52 -5.21
N ARG A 319 27.39 9.77 -4.96
CA ARG A 319 28.10 10.96 -5.46
C ARG A 319 28.08 11.07 -6.98
N PHE A 320 28.26 12.29 -7.46
CA PHE A 320 28.29 12.61 -8.89
C PHE A 320 29.27 11.74 -9.68
N GLU A 321 30.43 11.41 -9.15
CA GLU A 321 31.43 10.59 -9.86
C GLU A 321 30.90 9.18 -10.19
N ILE A 322 30.10 8.61 -9.29
CA ILE A 322 29.43 7.32 -9.52
C ILE A 322 28.31 7.48 -10.54
N LEU A 323 27.47 8.52 -10.40
CA LEU A 323 26.39 8.82 -11.35
C LEU A 323 26.93 9.02 -12.77
N LYS A 324 28.03 9.75 -12.91
CA LYS A 324 28.71 9.99 -14.18
C LYS A 324 29.29 8.71 -14.77
N LYS A 325 29.99 7.89 -13.97
CA LYS A 325 30.52 6.59 -14.43
C LYS A 325 29.43 5.59 -14.83
N MET A 326 28.21 5.75 -14.32
CA MET A 326 27.04 4.97 -14.71
C MET A 326 26.30 5.54 -15.93
N ASN A 327 26.80 6.63 -16.53
CA ASN A 327 26.14 7.36 -17.61
C ASN A 327 24.71 7.75 -17.22
N LEU A 328 24.51 8.22 -15.99
CA LEU A 328 23.22 8.76 -15.54
C LEU A 328 23.18 10.28 -15.70
N VAL A 329 24.28 10.96 -15.39
CA VAL A 329 24.34 12.43 -15.41
C VAL A 329 25.70 12.90 -15.93
N ASP A 330 25.71 13.95 -16.76
CA ASP A 330 26.93 14.50 -17.37
C ASP A 330 27.56 15.66 -16.56
N SER A 331 26.75 16.38 -15.78
CA SER A 331 27.15 17.52 -14.94
C SER A 331 26.46 17.47 -13.56
N GLU A 332 27.04 18.08 -12.53
CA GLU A 332 26.46 18.08 -11.18
C GLU A 332 25.02 18.64 -11.14
N ASP A 333 24.76 19.73 -11.88
CA ASP A 333 23.42 20.32 -11.98
C ASP A 333 22.45 19.55 -12.91
N GLY A 334 22.93 18.48 -13.57
CA GLY A 334 22.17 17.73 -14.56
C GLY A 334 21.16 16.74 -13.97
N LEU A 335 21.22 16.46 -12.66
CA LEU A 335 20.44 15.39 -12.03
C LEU A 335 18.92 15.62 -12.14
N VAL A 336 18.45 16.82 -11.81
CA VAL A 336 17.02 17.17 -11.92
C VAL A 336 16.55 17.05 -13.37
N LYS A 337 17.35 17.55 -14.32
CA LYS A 337 17.04 17.47 -15.75
C LYS A 337 16.92 16.02 -16.22
N LYS A 338 17.81 15.13 -15.77
CA LYS A 338 17.76 13.70 -16.11
C LYS A 338 16.51 13.01 -15.55
N ILE A 339 16.14 13.28 -14.30
CA ILE A 339 14.93 12.70 -13.68
C ILE A 339 13.68 13.15 -14.45
N VAL A 340 13.57 14.45 -14.73
CA VAL A 340 12.42 15.02 -15.46
C VAL A 340 12.38 14.52 -16.92
N SER A 341 13.52 14.42 -17.60
CA SER A 341 13.56 13.92 -18.98
C SER A 341 13.17 12.44 -19.04
N GLY A 342 13.64 11.61 -18.11
CA GLY A 342 13.25 10.20 -18.02
C GLY A 342 11.75 10.01 -17.79
N TYR A 343 11.13 10.87 -16.99
CA TYR A 343 9.66 10.89 -16.80
C TYR A 343 8.90 11.23 -18.10
N ILE A 344 9.34 12.28 -18.81
CA ILE A 344 8.72 12.70 -20.08
C ILE A 344 8.91 11.62 -21.16
N GLU A 345 10.10 11.03 -21.25
CA GLU A 345 10.40 9.94 -22.18
C GLU A 345 9.52 8.72 -21.93
N SER A 346 9.32 8.36 -20.65
CA SER A 346 8.43 7.25 -20.25
C SER A 346 6.98 7.50 -20.68
N TRP A 347 6.48 8.74 -20.53
CA TRP A 347 5.16 9.12 -21.00
C TRP A 347 5.03 9.04 -22.53
N LYS A 348 6.02 9.56 -23.25
CA LYS A 348 6.04 9.51 -24.72
C LYS A 348 6.03 8.07 -25.24
N LEU A 349 6.79 7.19 -24.59
CA LEU A 349 6.82 5.76 -24.91
C LEU A 349 5.45 5.12 -24.69
N LEU A 350 4.79 5.39 -23.56
CA LEU A 350 3.42 4.95 -23.30
C LEU A 350 2.45 5.42 -24.39
N PHE A 351 2.48 6.71 -24.71
CA PHE A 351 1.58 7.31 -25.70
C PHE A 351 1.70 6.61 -27.05
N ASN A 352 2.93 6.46 -27.56
CA ASN A 352 3.18 5.87 -28.87
C ASN A 352 2.81 4.38 -28.92
N LYS A 353 3.23 3.61 -27.91
CA LYS A 353 2.99 2.16 -27.89
C LYS A 353 1.50 1.83 -27.81
N VAL A 354 0.74 2.55 -26.98
CA VAL A 354 -0.71 2.37 -26.87
C VAL A 354 -1.41 2.79 -28.16
N LYS A 355 -1.02 3.93 -28.76
CA LYS A 355 -1.57 4.42 -30.04
C LYS A 355 -1.36 3.40 -31.16
N GLU A 356 -0.14 2.92 -31.36
CA GLU A 356 0.18 1.94 -32.41
C GLU A 356 -0.61 0.64 -32.22
N SER A 357 -0.68 0.18 -30.98
CA SER A 357 -1.34 -1.07 -30.60
C SER A 357 -2.86 -1.04 -30.83
N ILE A 358 -3.54 0.04 -30.42
CA ILE A 358 -4.99 0.15 -30.59
C ILE A 358 -5.40 0.37 -32.04
N LEU A 359 -4.61 1.12 -32.83
CA LEU A 359 -4.90 1.34 -34.24
C LEU A 359 -4.82 0.02 -35.02
N LYS A 360 -3.81 -0.81 -34.75
CA LYS A 360 -3.68 -2.15 -35.33
C LYS A 360 -4.87 -3.06 -34.98
N GLU A 361 -5.39 -2.99 -33.74
CA GLU A 361 -6.57 -3.77 -33.35
C GLU A 361 -7.83 -3.31 -34.10
N LEU A 362 -7.98 -2.00 -34.30
CA LEU A 362 -9.11 -1.39 -35.01
C LEU A 362 -9.07 -1.64 -36.53
N GLU A 363 -7.94 -2.01 -37.12
CA GLU A 363 -7.85 -2.38 -38.55
C GLU A 363 -8.66 -3.65 -38.87
N VAL A 364 -8.89 -4.52 -37.89
CA VAL A 364 -9.62 -5.79 -38.09
C VAL A 364 -11.10 -5.55 -38.35
N ASP A 365 -11.75 -4.72 -37.52
CA ASP A 365 -13.20 -4.53 -37.55
C ASP A 365 -13.69 -3.16 -37.03
N GLY A 366 -12.81 -2.14 -36.99
CA GLY A 366 -13.12 -0.82 -36.44
C GLY A 366 -13.95 0.08 -37.35
N GLY A 367 -13.88 -0.09 -38.67
CA GLY A 367 -14.68 0.70 -39.62
C GLY A 367 -14.52 2.23 -39.44
N LYS A 368 -15.63 2.97 -39.34
CA LYS A 368 -15.61 4.44 -39.11
C LYS A 368 -14.89 4.84 -37.80
N LEU A 369 -14.90 3.98 -36.78
CA LEU A 369 -14.23 4.24 -35.50
C LEU A 369 -12.71 4.33 -35.65
N LEU A 370 -12.10 3.52 -36.53
CA LEU A 370 -10.66 3.55 -36.78
C LEU A 370 -10.20 4.95 -37.22
N GLU A 371 -10.88 5.52 -38.22
CA GLU A 371 -10.55 6.85 -38.74
C GLU A 371 -10.77 7.94 -37.69
N ALA A 372 -11.86 7.86 -36.92
CA ALA A 372 -12.14 8.80 -35.83
C ALA A 372 -11.04 8.78 -34.74
N VAL A 373 -10.62 7.60 -34.29
CA VAL A 373 -9.56 7.43 -33.28
C VAL A 373 -8.20 7.88 -33.83
N LYS A 374 -7.90 7.55 -35.08
CA LYS A 374 -6.66 7.97 -35.76
C LYS A 374 -6.54 9.48 -35.87
N MET A 375 -7.62 10.17 -36.27
CA MET A 375 -7.66 11.63 -36.29
C MET A 375 -7.52 12.23 -34.90
N ALA A 376 -8.20 11.67 -33.89
CA ALA A 376 -8.12 12.16 -32.52
C ALA A 376 -6.70 12.06 -31.93
N PHE A 377 -5.95 10.98 -32.22
CA PHE A 377 -4.55 10.88 -31.81
C PHE A 377 -3.64 11.87 -32.52
N LYS A 378 -3.86 12.13 -33.82
CA LYS A 378 -3.12 13.14 -34.56
C LYS A 378 -3.33 14.53 -33.95
N GLU A 379 -4.59 14.90 -33.66
CA GLU A 379 -4.89 16.17 -32.99
C GLU A 379 -4.28 16.24 -31.58
N ALA A 380 -4.21 15.11 -30.86
CA ALA A 380 -3.55 15.05 -29.56
C ALA A 380 -2.04 15.34 -29.65
N GLU A 381 -1.37 14.84 -30.69
CA GLU A 381 0.04 15.14 -30.98
C GLU A 381 0.24 16.61 -31.36
N ASP A 382 -0.65 17.18 -32.19
CA ASP A 382 -0.64 18.59 -32.57
C ASP A 382 -0.79 19.53 -31.35
N LEU A 383 -1.56 19.10 -30.34
CA LEU A 383 -1.72 19.79 -29.06
C LEU A 383 -0.52 19.62 -28.11
N GLY A 384 0.35 18.65 -28.36
CA GLY A 384 1.51 18.30 -27.51
C GLY A 384 1.21 17.31 -26.37
N VAL A 385 0.09 16.60 -26.43
CA VAL A 385 -0.31 15.60 -25.41
C VAL A 385 0.70 14.46 -25.28
N ASP A 386 1.38 14.09 -26.38
CA ASP A 386 2.43 13.06 -26.42
C ASP A 386 3.71 13.45 -25.65
N LYS A 387 3.96 14.75 -25.50
CA LYS A 387 5.18 15.30 -24.87
C LYS A 387 4.93 15.83 -23.46
N LEU A 388 3.68 16.12 -23.11
CA LEU A 388 3.30 16.71 -21.82
C LEU A 388 2.53 15.70 -20.98
N PRO A 389 3.17 15.06 -19.99
CA PRO A 389 2.49 14.16 -19.07
C PRO A 389 1.37 14.89 -18.28
N PRO A 390 0.29 14.19 -17.93
CA PRO A 390 -0.85 14.78 -17.23
C PRO A 390 -0.61 15.05 -15.73
N LEU A 391 0.50 14.56 -15.17
CA LEU A 391 0.90 14.79 -13.79
C LEU A 391 2.17 15.66 -13.77
N MET A 392 2.20 16.67 -12.91
CA MET A 392 3.38 17.54 -12.81
C MET A 392 4.40 16.91 -11.87
N MET A 393 5.60 16.60 -12.36
CA MET A 393 6.70 16.12 -11.52
C MET A 393 7.37 17.29 -10.79
N ARG A 394 7.46 17.19 -9.47
CA ARG A 394 8.22 18.08 -8.59
C ARG A 394 9.45 17.33 -8.09
N VAL A 395 10.61 17.96 -8.10
CA VAL A 395 11.88 17.35 -7.68
C VAL A 395 12.62 18.32 -6.77
N SER A 396 13.07 17.85 -5.62
CA SER A 396 13.99 18.54 -4.73
C SER A 396 15.23 17.68 -4.49
N VAL A 397 16.40 18.32 -4.45
CA VAL A 397 17.70 17.66 -4.29
C VAL A 397 18.47 18.36 -3.18
N ILE A 398 18.90 17.58 -2.19
CA ILE A 398 19.83 18.02 -1.15
C ILE A 398 21.19 17.37 -1.42
N ASP A 399 22.22 18.19 -1.56
CA ASP A 399 23.62 17.75 -1.68
C ASP A 399 24.20 17.49 -0.29
N VAL A 400 24.47 16.24 0.02
CA VAL A 400 24.93 15.82 1.35
C VAL A 400 26.26 16.49 1.69
N ALA A 401 27.17 16.63 0.73
CA ALA A 401 28.52 17.16 1.00
C ALA A 401 28.50 18.63 1.45
N LYS A 402 27.50 19.41 1.01
CA LYS A 402 27.34 20.84 1.38
C LYS A 402 26.76 21.04 2.78
N GLU A 403 26.14 20.01 3.33
CA GLU A 403 25.40 20.05 4.60
C GLU A 403 26.11 19.30 5.73
N VAL A 404 27.18 18.57 5.40
CA VAL A 404 27.97 17.82 6.37
C VAL A 404 28.82 18.80 7.18
N GLY A 405 28.51 18.89 8.48
CA GLY A 405 29.35 19.52 9.48
C GLY A 405 30.37 18.53 10.06
N ASN A 406 30.34 18.32 11.37
CA ASN A 406 31.23 17.38 12.04
C ASN A 406 30.87 15.91 11.66
N GLU A 407 31.86 15.08 11.33
CA GLU A 407 31.65 13.75 10.70
C GLU A 407 30.97 12.69 11.58
N GLN A 408 30.75 12.98 12.87
CA GLN A 408 30.19 12.06 13.85
C GLN A 408 28.80 12.49 14.36
N ASP A 409 28.02 13.19 13.54
CA ASP A 409 26.70 13.66 13.93
C ASP A 409 25.62 12.58 13.74
N PRO A 410 25.08 11.98 14.82
CA PRO A 410 24.06 10.93 14.72
C PRO A 410 22.69 11.45 14.28
N ALA A 411 22.48 12.77 14.26
CA ALA A 411 21.27 13.40 13.75
C ALA A 411 21.39 13.88 12.29
N LEU A 412 22.53 13.65 11.63
CA LEU A 412 22.77 14.14 10.26
C LEU A 412 21.66 13.71 9.30
N TYR A 413 21.37 12.41 9.22
CA TYR A 413 20.32 11.88 8.33
C TYR A 413 18.96 12.52 8.62
N HIS A 414 18.57 12.58 9.91
CA HIS A 414 17.32 13.19 10.35
C HIS A 414 17.20 14.64 9.86
N ARG A 415 18.23 15.49 10.09
CA ARG A 415 18.19 16.89 9.66
C ARG A 415 18.11 17.05 8.15
N LEU A 416 18.87 16.24 7.40
CA LEU A 416 18.82 16.26 5.93
C LEU A 416 17.42 15.86 5.41
N PHE A 417 16.80 14.86 6.04
CA PHE A 417 15.47 14.41 5.66
C PHE A 417 14.39 15.45 5.99
N ILE A 418 14.45 16.08 7.17
CA ILE A 418 13.55 17.19 7.51
C ILE A 418 13.72 18.34 6.51
N LYS A 419 14.96 18.71 6.17
CA LYS A 419 15.24 19.74 5.15
C LYS A 419 14.63 19.38 3.79
N LEU A 420 14.73 18.12 3.37
CA LEU A 420 14.08 17.64 2.14
C LEU A 420 12.56 17.79 2.23
N MET A 421 11.94 17.33 3.32
CA MET A 421 10.50 17.43 3.51
C MET A 421 10.00 18.87 3.49
N GLU A 422 10.76 19.80 4.09
CA GLU A 422 10.43 21.23 4.06
C GLU A 422 10.51 21.80 2.64
N ALA A 423 11.57 21.49 1.89
CA ALA A 423 11.71 21.91 0.50
C ALA A 423 10.58 21.34 -0.39
N MET A 424 10.22 20.05 -0.20
CA MET A 424 9.10 19.43 -0.90
C MET A 424 7.76 20.07 -0.54
N ARG A 425 7.55 20.45 0.74
CA ARG A 425 6.36 21.17 1.20
C ARG A 425 6.26 22.56 0.56
N GLU A 426 7.36 23.28 0.41
CA GLU A 426 7.37 24.58 -0.29
C GLU A 426 6.97 24.44 -1.76
N LEU A 427 7.53 23.45 -2.47
CA LEU A 427 7.11 23.11 -3.82
C LEU A 427 5.63 22.69 -3.87
N SER A 428 5.12 22.11 -2.78
CA SER A 428 3.75 21.62 -2.71
C SER A 428 2.68 22.71 -2.72
N ASN A 429 3.05 23.92 -2.31
CA ASN A 429 2.17 25.09 -2.25
C ASN A 429 1.72 25.56 -3.64
N PHE A 430 2.50 25.28 -4.68
CA PHE A 430 2.15 25.62 -6.05
C PHE A 430 1.38 24.46 -6.71
N ARG A 431 0.13 24.74 -7.11
CA ARG A 431 -0.70 23.79 -7.86
C ARG A 431 -0.82 24.26 -9.30
N VAL A 432 -0.01 23.67 -10.17
CA VAL A 432 -0.06 23.94 -11.61
C VAL A 432 -0.67 22.74 -12.32
N ASN A 433 -1.63 22.98 -13.21
CA ASN A 433 -2.18 21.95 -14.07
C ASN A 433 -1.33 21.87 -15.35
N PRO A 434 -0.71 20.72 -15.69
CA PRO A 434 0.12 20.58 -16.90
C PRO A 434 -0.57 20.99 -18.21
N ALA A 435 -1.92 20.92 -18.25
CA ALA A 435 -2.72 21.31 -19.40
C ALA A 435 -2.47 22.76 -19.88
N ILE A 436 -1.98 23.67 -19.03
CA ILE A 436 -1.69 25.06 -19.43
C ILE A 436 -0.55 25.16 -20.46
N TYR A 437 0.29 24.13 -20.57
CA TYR A 437 1.41 24.09 -21.51
C TYR A 437 1.02 23.48 -22.87
N LEU A 438 -0.21 23.00 -23.02
CA LEU A 438 -0.74 22.52 -24.29
C LEU A 438 -1.02 23.68 -25.24
N ASN A 439 -0.97 23.42 -26.54
CA ASN A 439 -1.27 24.42 -27.58
C ASN A 439 -2.79 24.66 -27.76
N LEU A 440 -3.49 24.95 -26.67
CA LEU A 440 -4.95 25.07 -26.64
C LEU A 440 -5.44 26.35 -27.34
N THR A 441 -4.71 27.47 -27.24
CA THR A 441 -5.14 28.75 -27.83
C THR A 441 -5.27 28.64 -29.34
N LYS A 442 -4.19 28.25 -30.02
CA LYS A 442 -4.21 28.11 -31.49
C LYS A 442 -5.25 27.09 -31.94
N TRP A 443 -5.34 25.95 -31.27
CA TRP A 443 -6.28 24.89 -31.63
C TRP A 443 -7.75 25.33 -31.47
N THR A 444 -8.07 26.01 -30.36
CA THR A 444 -9.45 26.47 -30.11
C THR A 444 -9.86 27.59 -31.06
N GLU A 445 -8.96 28.51 -31.42
CA GLU A 445 -9.19 29.53 -32.45
C GLU A 445 -9.52 28.89 -33.81
N GLU A 446 -8.71 27.94 -34.27
CA GLU A 446 -8.91 27.22 -35.54
C GLU A 446 -10.27 26.50 -35.56
N LYS A 447 -10.65 25.82 -34.47
CA LYS A 447 -11.93 25.11 -34.38
C LYS A 447 -13.13 26.06 -34.28
N CYS A 448 -13.01 27.17 -33.57
CA CYS A 448 -14.05 28.20 -33.51
C CYS A 448 -14.27 28.87 -34.87
N HIS A 449 -13.23 29.04 -35.68
CA HIS A 449 -13.38 29.50 -37.07
C HIS A 449 -14.10 28.49 -37.97
N ALA A 450 -13.90 27.19 -37.71
CA ALA A 450 -14.58 26.11 -38.43
C ALA A 450 -15.99 25.78 -37.88
N GLY A 451 -16.38 26.35 -36.73
CA GLY A 451 -17.64 26.05 -36.04
C GLY A 451 -17.51 26.15 -34.52
N SER A 452 -17.76 25.06 -33.82
CA SER A 452 -17.63 24.97 -32.35
C SER A 452 -16.87 23.70 -31.96
N TYR A 453 -16.33 23.67 -30.74
CA TYR A 453 -15.77 22.45 -30.15
C TYR A 453 -16.54 22.08 -28.87
N SER A 454 -16.51 20.79 -28.51
CA SER A 454 -17.10 20.30 -27.27
C SER A 454 -16.04 20.07 -26.19
N GLU A 455 -16.48 20.03 -24.94
CA GLU A 455 -15.64 19.59 -23.82
C GLU A 455 -15.68 18.07 -23.66
N CYS A 456 -14.61 17.51 -23.12
CA CYS A 456 -14.53 16.10 -22.79
C CYS A 456 -15.50 15.73 -21.65
N THR A 457 -16.35 14.73 -21.87
CA THR A 457 -17.34 14.23 -20.91
C THR A 457 -16.75 13.43 -19.76
N VAL A 458 -15.44 13.14 -19.78
CA VAL A 458 -14.73 12.35 -18.75
C VAL A 458 -13.98 13.25 -17.78
N CYS A 459 -13.17 14.19 -18.28
CA CYS A 459 -12.43 15.13 -17.41
C CYS A 459 -13.18 16.44 -17.16
N GLY A 460 -14.11 16.83 -18.04
CA GLY A 460 -14.87 18.09 -17.95
C GLY A 460 -14.01 19.35 -18.01
N ARG A 461 -12.86 19.30 -18.68
CA ARG A 461 -11.87 20.40 -18.69
C ARG A 461 -11.21 20.66 -20.03
N LEU A 462 -10.86 19.62 -20.76
CA LEU A 462 -10.13 19.72 -22.02
C LEU A 462 -11.09 19.57 -23.21
N PRO A 463 -10.75 20.16 -24.37
CA PRO A 463 -11.52 19.95 -25.60
C PRO A 463 -11.58 18.46 -25.95
N ALA A 464 -12.73 18.04 -26.48
CA ALA A 464 -12.92 16.71 -27.02
C ALA A 464 -12.24 16.59 -28.40
N LEU A 465 -11.48 15.53 -28.57
CA LEU A 465 -10.81 15.17 -29.83
C LEU A 465 -11.50 14.00 -30.52
N LEU A 466 -12.14 13.12 -29.73
CA LEU A 466 -13.06 12.10 -30.21
C LEU A 466 -14.47 12.45 -29.74
N GLU A 467 -15.41 12.62 -30.67
CA GLU A 467 -16.83 12.87 -30.38
C GLU A 467 -17.69 11.76 -30.98
N LEU A 468 -18.45 11.06 -30.14
CA LEU A 468 -19.40 10.04 -30.56
C LEU A 468 -20.82 10.58 -30.45
N SER A 469 -21.67 10.27 -31.44
CA SER A 469 -23.06 10.75 -31.46
C SER A 469 -23.86 10.20 -30.26
N SER A 470 -24.74 11.05 -29.72
CA SER A 470 -25.74 10.63 -28.75
C SER A 470 -26.95 9.96 -29.41
N ASP A 471 -27.13 10.13 -30.72
CA ASP A 471 -28.13 9.38 -31.47
C ASP A 471 -27.68 7.92 -31.61
N GLU A 472 -28.54 7.00 -31.20
CA GLU A 472 -28.23 5.56 -31.17
C GLU A 472 -27.97 4.99 -32.57
N SER A 473 -28.63 5.50 -33.61
CA SER A 473 -28.46 5.00 -34.96
C SER A 473 -27.11 5.43 -35.52
N GLU A 474 -26.78 6.72 -35.42
CA GLU A 474 -25.49 7.27 -35.84
C GLU A 474 -24.32 6.67 -35.04
N PHE A 475 -24.52 6.45 -33.74
CA PHE A 475 -23.55 5.78 -32.88
C PHE A 475 -23.29 4.35 -33.38
N LYS A 476 -24.35 3.59 -33.68
CA LYS A 476 -24.25 2.20 -34.14
C LYS A 476 -23.59 2.08 -35.53
N GLU A 477 -23.73 3.09 -36.38
CA GLU A 477 -22.99 3.19 -37.64
C GLU A 477 -21.49 3.48 -37.44
N THR A 478 -21.15 4.29 -36.45
CA THR A 478 -19.77 4.71 -36.19
C THR A 478 -18.99 3.66 -35.40
N VAL A 479 -19.64 3.08 -34.38
CA VAL A 479 -19.06 2.13 -33.43
C VAL A 479 -19.62 0.73 -33.71
N PRO A 480 -18.81 -0.17 -34.31
CA PRO A 480 -19.21 -1.54 -34.60
C PRO A 480 -19.54 -2.32 -33.31
N SER A 481 -20.38 -3.35 -33.42
CA SER A 481 -20.96 -4.03 -32.25
C SER A 481 -19.93 -4.52 -31.22
N ARG A 482 -18.78 -5.06 -31.67
CA ARG A 482 -17.66 -5.47 -30.81
C ARG A 482 -17.13 -4.35 -29.91
N TRP A 483 -17.13 -3.11 -30.39
CA TRP A 483 -16.53 -1.96 -29.71
C TRP A 483 -17.49 -1.22 -28.77
N ARG A 484 -18.79 -1.54 -28.82
CA ARG A 484 -19.84 -0.94 -27.97
C ARG A 484 -19.73 -1.35 -26.49
N VAL A 485 -18.89 -2.34 -26.17
CA VAL A 485 -18.54 -2.66 -24.78
C VAL A 485 -17.56 -1.63 -24.18
N TYR A 486 -16.81 -0.93 -25.02
CA TYR A 486 -15.78 0.02 -24.61
C TYR A 486 -16.24 1.48 -24.72
N PHE A 487 -17.05 1.82 -25.71
CA PHE A 487 -17.53 3.18 -25.98
C PHE A 487 -19.04 3.28 -25.74
N ASP A 488 -19.49 4.41 -25.20
CA ASP A 488 -20.92 4.68 -24.97
C ASP A 488 -21.45 5.77 -25.93
N PRO A 489 -22.75 5.78 -26.27
CA PRO A 489 -23.37 6.89 -27.00
C PRO A 489 -23.17 8.23 -26.30
N GLY A 490 -22.89 9.27 -27.08
CA GLY A 490 -22.67 10.65 -26.60
C GLY A 490 -21.33 10.87 -25.88
N GLU A 491 -20.42 9.90 -25.88
CA GLU A 491 -19.13 10.01 -25.22
C GLU A 491 -18.18 10.93 -26.00
N LYS A 492 -17.53 11.86 -25.28
CA LYS A 492 -16.56 12.82 -25.84
C LYS A 492 -15.24 12.77 -25.07
N LEU A 493 -14.13 12.49 -25.75
CA LEU A 493 -12.82 12.22 -25.11
C LEU A 493 -11.76 13.23 -25.55
N CYS A 494 -11.06 13.85 -24.59
CA CYS A 494 -9.81 14.57 -24.85
C CYS A 494 -8.64 13.60 -25.06
N GLY A 495 -7.48 14.10 -25.52
CA GLY A 495 -6.30 13.27 -25.78
C GLY A 495 -5.86 12.38 -24.62
N TYR A 496 -5.83 12.90 -23.38
CA TYR A 496 -5.48 12.08 -22.21
C TYR A 496 -6.54 11.02 -21.88
N CYS A 497 -7.83 11.36 -21.96
CA CYS A 497 -8.91 10.42 -21.67
C CYS A 497 -9.04 9.34 -22.74
N LEU A 498 -8.79 9.68 -24.00
CA LEU A 498 -8.68 8.73 -25.10
C LEU A 498 -7.52 7.77 -24.84
N LEU A 499 -6.33 8.28 -24.52
CA LEU A 499 -5.17 7.43 -24.21
C LEU A 499 -5.46 6.47 -23.06
N LYS A 500 -6.08 6.94 -21.96
CA LYS A 500 -6.49 6.06 -20.84
C LYS A 500 -7.44 4.95 -21.30
N ARG A 501 -8.46 5.29 -22.10
CA ARG A 501 -9.43 4.31 -22.61
C ARG A 501 -8.73 3.26 -23.47
N CYS A 502 -7.86 3.69 -24.38
CA CYS A 502 -7.07 2.80 -25.23
C CYS A 502 -6.08 1.94 -24.42
N ALA A 503 -5.43 2.52 -23.40
CA ALA A 503 -4.52 1.79 -22.50
C ALA A 503 -5.27 0.74 -21.66
N ALA A 504 -6.53 0.98 -21.29
CA ALA A 504 -7.35 -0.03 -20.62
C ALA A 504 -7.83 -1.15 -21.56
N ILE A 505 -7.84 -0.93 -22.88
CA ILE A 505 -8.16 -1.96 -23.89
C ILE A 505 -6.89 -2.76 -24.23
N ARG A 506 -5.79 -2.06 -24.50
CA ARG A 506 -4.46 -2.62 -24.78
C ARG A 506 -3.55 -2.45 -23.59
N PHE A 507 -3.93 -3.10 -22.49
CA PHE A 507 -3.19 -3.01 -21.24
C PHE A 507 -1.79 -3.63 -21.36
N ASP A 508 -1.67 -4.72 -22.14
CA ASP A 508 -0.41 -5.31 -22.58
C ASP A 508 0.57 -4.26 -23.12
N ALA A 509 0.10 -3.36 -23.98
CA ALA A 509 0.92 -2.29 -24.57
C ALA A 509 1.35 -1.24 -23.54
N ALA A 510 0.48 -0.92 -22.57
CA ALA A 510 0.80 0.02 -21.50
C ALA A 510 1.87 -0.56 -20.54
N VAL A 511 1.77 -1.86 -20.23
CA VAL A 511 2.75 -2.58 -19.43
C VAL A 511 4.07 -2.70 -20.15
N GLU A 512 4.05 -3.09 -21.42
CA GLU A 512 5.26 -3.18 -22.24
C GLU A 512 6.01 -1.84 -22.31
N ALA A 513 5.26 -0.73 -22.46
CA ALA A 513 5.85 0.60 -22.54
C ALA A 513 6.53 1.05 -21.24
N LEU A 514 5.90 0.84 -20.08
CA LEU A 514 6.39 1.39 -18.81
C LEU A 514 7.27 0.40 -18.03
N LEU A 515 6.96 -0.88 -18.10
CA LEU A 515 7.60 -1.92 -17.26
C LEU A 515 8.48 -2.87 -18.07
N GLY A 516 8.20 -3.04 -19.36
CA GLY A 516 8.94 -3.91 -20.29
C GLY A 516 8.10 -5.10 -20.78
N PRO A 517 8.62 -5.88 -21.75
CA PRO A 517 7.86 -6.95 -22.41
C PRO A 517 7.50 -8.08 -21.45
N ILE A 518 6.36 -8.74 -21.64
CA ILE A 518 5.90 -9.84 -20.80
C ILE A 518 5.69 -11.09 -21.64
N ASP A 519 6.18 -12.23 -21.16
CA ASP A 519 6.10 -13.52 -21.86
C ASP A 519 4.65 -14.06 -21.94
N ASN A 520 3.80 -13.70 -20.97
CA ASN A 520 2.40 -14.11 -20.85
C ASN A 520 1.43 -12.94 -21.15
N GLU A 521 0.21 -13.26 -21.58
CA GLU A 521 -0.86 -12.26 -21.76
C GLU A 521 -1.24 -11.61 -20.43
N VAL A 522 -1.02 -10.30 -20.32
CA VAL A 522 -1.42 -9.53 -19.15
C VAL A 522 -2.83 -8.98 -19.34
N SER A 523 -3.72 -9.38 -18.44
CA SER A 523 -5.11 -8.92 -18.43
C SER A 523 -5.35 -7.86 -17.36
N PRO A 524 -6.18 -6.83 -17.65
CA PRO A 524 -6.64 -5.89 -16.63
C PRO A 524 -7.52 -6.62 -15.58
N PRO A 525 -7.85 -5.99 -14.44
CA PRO A 525 -8.73 -6.55 -13.44
C PRO A 525 -10.04 -7.07 -14.04
N TYR A 526 -10.54 -8.15 -13.43
CA TYR A 526 -11.72 -8.88 -13.85
C TYR A 526 -12.96 -7.99 -14.06
N PHE A 527 -13.15 -7.00 -13.19
CA PHE A 527 -14.27 -6.05 -13.26
C PHE A 527 -13.91 -4.81 -14.07
N THR A 528 -14.79 -4.45 -15.00
CA THR A 528 -14.55 -3.32 -15.92
C THR A 528 -15.55 -2.19 -15.74
N SER A 529 -16.62 -2.42 -14.98
CA SER A 529 -17.67 -1.45 -14.65
C SER A 529 -18.17 -1.58 -13.21
N THR A 530 -18.76 -0.51 -12.69
CA THR A 530 -19.46 -0.49 -11.38
C THR A 530 -20.68 -1.41 -11.37
N SER A 531 -21.33 -1.61 -12.53
CA SER A 531 -22.42 -2.59 -12.68
C SER A 531 -21.94 -4.04 -12.55
N ASP A 532 -20.72 -4.36 -13.00
CA ASP A 532 -20.19 -5.71 -12.84
C ASP A 532 -19.99 -6.04 -11.36
N ILE A 533 -19.43 -5.08 -10.60
CA ILE A 533 -19.23 -5.21 -9.16
C ILE A 533 -20.57 -5.30 -8.42
N ALA A 534 -21.56 -4.49 -8.78
CA ALA A 534 -22.88 -4.53 -8.16
C ALA A 534 -23.56 -5.89 -8.33
N LEU A 535 -23.46 -6.51 -9.52
CA LEU A 535 -24.07 -7.82 -9.80
C LEU A 535 -23.26 -9.02 -9.28
N GLN A 536 -22.06 -8.79 -8.76
CA GLN A 536 -21.13 -9.87 -8.43
C GLN A 536 -21.69 -10.83 -7.37
N SER A 537 -22.26 -10.31 -6.28
CA SER A 537 -22.83 -11.15 -5.22
C SER A 537 -23.96 -12.05 -5.73
N PHE A 538 -24.76 -11.56 -6.68
CA PHE A 538 -25.78 -12.36 -7.36
C PHE A 538 -25.17 -13.48 -8.22
N LYS A 539 -24.09 -13.17 -8.96
CA LYS A 539 -23.36 -14.16 -9.78
C LYS A 539 -22.73 -15.24 -8.89
N GLU A 540 -22.20 -14.89 -7.72
CA GLU A 540 -21.64 -15.85 -6.75
C GLU A 540 -22.71 -16.77 -6.13
N GLN A 541 -23.90 -16.23 -5.84
CA GLN A 541 -25.05 -17.05 -5.43
C GLN A 541 -25.45 -18.05 -6.52
N LEU A 542 -25.38 -17.65 -7.80
CA LEU A 542 -25.63 -18.55 -8.91
C LEU A 542 -24.59 -19.67 -8.96
N THR A 543 -23.30 -19.36 -8.82
CA THR A 543 -22.24 -20.38 -8.76
C THR A 543 -22.47 -21.37 -7.62
N SER A 544 -22.78 -20.87 -6.42
CA SER A 544 -23.09 -21.71 -5.25
C SER A 544 -24.29 -22.64 -5.51
N LEU A 545 -25.29 -22.16 -6.26
CA LEU A 545 -26.43 -22.96 -6.68
C LEU A 545 -26.04 -24.06 -7.67
N LEU A 546 -25.13 -23.80 -8.61
CA LEU A 546 -24.64 -24.83 -9.54
C LEU A 546 -23.98 -25.99 -8.79
N SER A 547 -23.19 -25.68 -7.75
CA SER A 547 -22.62 -26.71 -6.87
C SER A 547 -23.72 -27.52 -6.16
N ALA A 548 -24.78 -26.86 -5.68
CA ALA A 548 -25.91 -27.55 -5.04
C ALA A 548 -26.72 -28.44 -6.01
N ILE A 549 -26.79 -28.09 -7.30
CA ILE A 549 -27.38 -28.94 -8.34
C ILE A 549 -26.56 -30.22 -8.52
N VAL A 550 -25.22 -30.10 -8.59
CA VAL A 550 -24.32 -31.25 -8.70
C VAL A 550 -24.46 -32.20 -7.49
N GLU A 551 -24.68 -31.64 -6.30
CA GLU A 551 -24.95 -32.40 -5.07
C GLU A 551 -26.36 -33.02 -4.99
N GLY A 552 -27.21 -32.80 -6.00
CA GLY A 552 -28.57 -33.34 -6.05
C GLY A 552 -29.56 -32.65 -5.10
N LYS A 553 -29.20 -31.49 -4.53
CA LYS A 553 -30.05 -30.75 -3.57
C LYS A 553 -31.16 -29.95 -4.27
N VAL A 554 -30.98 -29.62 -5.55
CA VAL A 554 -31.88 -28.77 -6.35
C VAL A 554 -31.94 -29.25 -7.80
N GLY A 555 -33.11 -29.19 -8.46
CA GLY A 555 -33.25 -29.52 -9.89
C GLY A 555 -32.75 -28.40 -10.82
N GLY A 556 -31.99 -28.75 -11.86
CA GLY A 556 -31.28 -27.78 -12.72
C GLY A 556 -32.04 -27.21 -13.93
N GLU A 557 -33.14 -27.86 -14.37
CA GLU A 557 -33.84 -27.48 -15.62
C GLU A 557 -34.50 -26.08 -15.56
N GLU A 558 -35.13 -25.74 -14.44
CA GLU A 558 -35.75 -24.42 -14.26
C GLU A 558 -34.71 -23.29 -14.33
N ILE A 559 -33.54 -23.50 -13.72
CA ILE A 559 -32.45 -22.52 -13.65
C ILE A 559 -31.82 -22.32 -15.02
N LYS A 560 -31.56 -23.42 -15.75
CA LYS A 560 -31.04 -23.38 -17.13
C LYS A 560 -31.88 -22.49 -18.04
N GLY A 561 -33.20 -22.66 -18.00
CA GLY A 561 -34.13 -21.86 -18.81
C GLY A 561 -34.10 -20.36 -18.47
N HIS A 562 -33.92 -20.00 -17.20
CA HIS A 562 -33.81 -18.59 -16.79
C HIS A 562 -32.45 -17.96 -17.16
N ILE A 563 -31.34 -18.70 -17.04
CA ILE A 563 -30.01 -18.23 -17.45
C ILE A 563 -29.98 -18.00 -18.96
N ALA A 564 -30.43 -18.97 -19.76
CA ALA A 564 -30.43 -18.88 -21.21
C ALA A 564 -31.22 -17.66 -21.70
N LYS A 565 -32.39 -17.37 -21.11
CA LYS A 565 -33.17 -16.15 -21.42
C LYS A 565 -32.40 -14.86 -21.13
N CYS A 566 -31.64 -14.81 -20.04
CA CYS A 566 -30.79 -13.65 -19.73
C CYS A 566 -29.68 -13.49 -20.77
N VAL A 567 -29.03 -14.59 -21.15
CA VAL A 567 -27.96 -14.61 -22.15
C VAL A 567 -28.50 -14.17 -23.51
N ASP A 568 -29.61 -14.75 -23.97
CA ASP A 568 -30.27 -14.47 -25.24
C ASP A 568 -30.70 -13.02 -25.40
N ALA A 569 -31.22 -12.41 -24.33
CA ALA A 569 -31.60 -11.00 -24.32
C ALA A 569 -30.39 -10.07 -24.41
N THR A 570 -29.23 -10.50 -23.90
CA THR A 570 -28.04 -9.65 -23.75
C THR A 570 -27.10 -9.73 -24.97
N PHE A 571 -26.80 -10.92 -25.50
CA PHE A 571 -25.78 -11.05 -26.55
C PHE A 571 -26.22 -10.40 -27.87
N LYS A 572 -27.52 -10.37 -28.17
CA LYS A 572 -28.08 -9.75 -29.39
C LYS A 572 -27.72 -8.26 -29.55
N GLU A 573 -27.45 -7.56 -28.45
CA GLU A 573 -27.01 -6.16 -28.48
C GLU A 573 -25.50 -6.01 -28.74
N ILE A 574 -24.72 -7.06 -28.45
CA ILE A 574 -23.26 -7.04 -28.50
C ILE A 574 -22.75 -7.63 -29.83
N VAL A 575 -23.34 -8.73 -30.31
CA VAL A 575 -22.93 -9.44 -31.53
C VAL A 575 -24.09 -10.25 -32.14
N ALA A 576 -23.94 -10.66 -33.40
CA ALA A 576 -24.95 -11.45 -34.11
C ALA A 576 -24.99 -12.94 -33.69
N THR A 577 -23.86 -13.50 -33.23
CA THR A 577 -23.74 -14.92 -32.86
C THR A 577 -22.98 -15.09 -31.55
N LYS A 578 -23.24 -16.20 -30.82
CA LYS A 578 -22.54 -16.54 -29.58
C LYS A 578 -21.02 -16.74 -29.82
N ASP A 579 -20.61 -17.32 -30.94
CA ASP A 579 -19.19 -17.49 -31.27
C ASP A 579 -18.45 -16.15 -31.40
N ALA A 580 -19.07 -15.16 -32.04
CA ALA A 580 -18.49 -13.81 -32.15
C ALA A 580 -18.38 -13.11 -30.79
N LEU A 581 -19.26 -13.44 -29.83
CA LEU A 581 -19.23 -12.91 -28.47
C LEU A 581 -17.95 -13.38 -27.76
N LEU A 582 -17.59 -14.65 -27.97
CA LEU A 582 -16.42 -15.27 -27.37
C LEU A 582 -15.11 -14.83 -28.03
N GLN A 583 -15.14 -14.14 -29.17
CA GLN A 583 -13.97 -13.48 -29.76
C GLN A 583 -13.69 -12.10 -29.15
N ILE A 584 -14.57 -11.59 -28.26
CA ILE A 584 -14.32 -10.34 -27.54
C ILE A 584 -13.35 -10.63 -26.40
N PRO A 585 -12.14 -10.04 -26.37
CA PRO A 585 -11.09 -10.40 -25.42
C PRO A 585 -11.55 -10.37 -23.95
N MET A 586 -12.29 -9.33 -23.57
CA MET A 586 -12.84 -9.20 -22.22
C MET A 586 -13.82 -10.33 -21.86
N ILE A 587 -14.65 -10.78 -22.80
CA ILE A 587 -15.64 -11.83 -22.53
C ILE A 587 -14.96 -13.20 -22.51
N ALA A 588 -14.06 -13.46 -23.45
CA ALA A 588 -13.25 -14.67 -23.50
C ALA A 588 -12.51 -14.89 -22.17
N SER A 589 -11.74 -13.88 -21.74
CA SER A 589 -10.98 -13.91 -20.49
C SER A 589 -11.87 -14.15 -19.27
N ARG A 590 -13.04 -13.50 -19.19
CA ARG A 590 -13.97 -13.72 -18.07
C ARG A 590 -14.56 -15.12 -18.04
N ARG A 591 -14.89 -15.66 -19.22
CA ARG A 591 -15.46 -17.00 -19.35
C ARG A 591 -14.41 -18.06 -19.00
N GLU A 592 -13.19 -17.93 -19.52
CA GLU A 592 -12.08 -18.83 -19.20
C GLU A 592 -11.79 -18.85 -17.70
N LYS A 593 -11.75 -17.67 -17.08
CA LYS A 593 -11.59 -17.57 -15.62
C LYS A 593 -12.70 -18.28 -14.87
N PHE A 594 -13.96 -18.09 -15.27
CA PHE A 594 -15.07 -18.82 -14.65
C PHE A 594 -14.91 -20.34 -14.77
N MET A 595 -14.49 -20.84 -15.94
CA MET A 595 -14.26 -22.27 -16.15
C MET A 595 -13.06 -22.78 -15.33
N GLU A 596 -12.02 -21.97 -15.15
CA GLU A 596 -10.87 -22.31 -14.30
C GLU A 596 -11.24 -22.34 -12.81
N ASP A 597 -11.95 -21.31 -12.34
CA ASP A 597 -12.38 -21.18 -10.94
C ASP A 597 -13.39 -22.26 -10.53
N ASN A 598 -14.05 -22.91 -11.49
CA ASN A 598 -15.10 -23.91 -11.27
C ASN A 598 -14.81 -25.27 -11.94
N ARG A 599 -13.52 -25.62 -12.07
CA ARG A 599 -13.08 -26.89 -12.70
C ARG A 599 -13.73 -28.13 -12.09
N GLU A 600 -14.10 -28.08 -10.81
CA GLU A 600 -14.76 -29.16 -10.08
C GLU A 600 -16.18 -29.47 -10.58
N LEU A 601 -16.82 -28.54 -11.29
CA LEU A 601 -18.12 -28.72 -11.94
C LEU A 601 -18.00 -29.46 -13.28
N HIS A 602 -16.80 -29.51 -13.87
CA HIS A 602 -16.57 -30.10 -15.19
C HIS A 602 -16.87 -31.61 -15.16
N GLY A 603 -17.66 -32.09 -16.13
CA GLY A 603 -18.07 -33.48 -16.24
C GLY A 603 -19.09 -33.94 -15.18
N LYS A 604 -19.49 -33.08 -14.23
CA LYS A 604 -20.51 -33.37 -13.21
C LYS A 604 -21.81 -32.60 -13.41
N LEU A 605 -21.74 -31.42 -14.01
CA LEU A 605 -22.90 -30.62 -14.40
C LEU A 605 -23.24 -30.85 -15.88
N ASP A 606 -24.51 -30.70 -16.25
CA ASP A 606 -24.94 -30.66 -17.66
C ASP A 606 -24.10 -29.62 -18.43
N GLU A 607 -23.42 -30.06 -19.50
CA GLU A 607 -22.45 -29.21 -20.23
C GLU A 607 -23.09 -27.95 -20.79
N LYS A 608 -24.36 -28.03 -21.23
CA LYS A 608 -25.10 -26.87 -21.74
C LYS A 608 -25.40 -25.87 -20.63
N LEU A 609 -25.81 -26.33 -19.45
CA LEU A 609 -26.01 -25.46 -18.29
C LEU A 609 -24.70 -24.80 -17.86
N LEU A 610 -23.59 -25.55 -17.82
CA LEU A 610 -22.27 -25.01 -17.49
C LEU A 610 -21.85 -23.92 -18.50
N ASP A 611 -22.06 -24.16 -19.80
CA ASP A 611 -21.76 -23.20 -20.86
C ASP A 611 -22.62 -21.93 -20.78
N GLU A 612 -23.94 -22.07 -20.54
CA GLU A 612 -24.83 -20.92 -20.34
C GLU A 612 -24.47 -20.12 -19.08
N ALA A 613 -24.13 -20.79 -17.98
CA ALA A 613 -23.68 -20.13 -16.75
C ALA A 613 -22.36 -19.38 -16.95
N ALA A 614 -21.38 -20.00 -17.61
CA ALA A 614 -20.10 -19.37 -17.93
C ALA A 614 -20.30 -18.14 -18.83
N THR A 615 -21.21 -18.23 -19.80
CA THR A 615 -21.56 -17.11 -20.68
C THR A 615 -22.24 -15.98 -19.90
N PHE A 616 -23.24 -16.29 -19.06
CA PHE A 616 -23.91 -15.33 -18.19
C PHE A 616 -22.92 -14.60 -17.26
N TYR A 617 -21.97 -15.34 -16.71
CA TYR A 617 -20.94 -14.78 -15.83
C TYR A 617 -20.01 -13.80 -16.60
N ALA A 618 -19.66 -14.12 -17.84
CA ALA A 618 -18.77 -13.31 -18.67
C ALA A 618 -19.42 -12.03 -19.23
N LEU A 619 -20.75 -12.02 -19.39
CA LEU A 619 -21.48 -10.89 -19.97
C LEU A 619 -21.34 -9.59 -19.14
N PRO A 620 -21.27 -8.41 -19.79
CA PRO A 620 -21.24 -7.12 -19.11
C PRO A 620 -22.55 -6.85 -18.37
N SER A 621 -22.49 -6.64 -17.05
CA SER A 621 -23.68 -6.48 -16.22
C SER A 621 -24.49 -5.22 -16.56
N GLY A 622 -23.83 -4.16 -17.03
CA GLY A 622 -24.52 -2.94 -17.48
C GLY A 622 -25.44 -3.17 -18.68
N VAL A 623 -25.11 -4.11 -19.57
CA VAL A 623 -25.99 -4.51 -20.69
C VAL A 623 -27.13 -5.38 -20.17
N MET A 624 -26.83 -6.34 -19.29
CA MET A 624 -27.85 -7.19 -18.65
C MET A 624 -28.92 -6.36 -17.91
N PHE A 625 -28.50 -5.32 -17.18
CA PHE A 625 -29.41 -4.41 -16.47
C PHE A 625 -30.38 -3.67 -17.38
N ARG A 626 -29.96 -3.37 -18.63
CA ARG A 626 -30.80 -2.70 -19.62
C ARG A 626 -31.68 -3.68 -20.39
N MET A 627 -31.11 -4.79 -20.85
CA MET A 627 -31.75 -5.68 -21.82
C MET A 627 -32.48 -6.88 -21.18
N ALA A 628 -32.02 -7.36 -20.03
CA ALA A 628 -32.50 -8.60 -19.38
C ALA A 628 -33.15 -8.34 -18.01
N ARG A 629 -33.73 -7.15 -17.80
CA ARG A 629 -34.21 -6.73 -16.48
C ARG A 629 -35.32 -7.64 -15.93
N GLY A 630 -36.24 -8.08 -16.79
CA GLY A 630 -37.36 -8.95 -16.39
C GLY A 630 -36.88 -10.36 -16.04
N GLU A 631 -35.92 -10.85 -16.81
CA GLU A 631 -35.30 -12.16 -16.72
C GLU A 631 -34.45 -12.27 -15.46
N LEU A 632 -33.66 -11.23 -15.14
CA LEU A 632 -32.89 -11.14 -13.89
C LEU A 632 -33.80 -11.20 -12.65
N ARG A 633 -34.94 -10.47 -12.65
CA ARG A 633 -35.93 -10.54 -11.56
C ARG A 633 -36.63 -11.90 -11.47
N ALA A 634 -36.82 -12.59 -12.59
CA ALA A 634 -37.33 -13.95 -12.57
C ALA A 634 -36.32 -14.91 -11.93
N LEU A 635 -35.04 -14.81 -12.31
CA LEU A 635 -33.96 -15.60 -11.75
C LEU A 635 -33.75 -15.32 -10.25
N GLU A 636 -33.86 -14.07 -9.81
CA GLU A 636 -33.78 -13.68 -8.39
C GLU A 636 -34.89 -14.33 -7.55
N ARG A 637 -36.12 -14.42 -8.08
CA ARG A 637 -37.22 -15.10 -7.38
C ARG A 637 -36.95 -16.58 -7.18
N VAL A 638 -36.37 -17.23 -8.19
CA VAL A 638 -35.95 -18.64 -8.11
C VAL A 638 -34.86 -18.80 -7.05
N LEU A 639 -33.82 -17.97 -7.09
CA LEU A 639 -32.74 -17.96 -6.10
C LEU A 639 -33.24 -17.71 -4.68
N SER A 640 -34.16 -16.75 -4.50
CA SER A 640 -34.75 -16.43 -3.20
C SER A 640 -35.57 -17.59 -2.63
N ARG A 641 -36.26 -18.36 -3.48
CA ARG A 641 -37.01 -19.55 -3.05
C ARG A 641 -36.08 -20.68 -2.59
N ILE A 642 -34.91 -20.83 -3.22
CA ILE A 642 -33.97 -21.92 -2.97
C ILE A 642 -33.00 -21.59 -1.83
N LEU A 643 -32.41 -20.39 -1.85
CA LEU A 643 -31.36 -19.93 -0.93
C LEU A 643 -31.89 -19.02 0.18
N GLY A 644 -33.20 -18.80 0.25
CA GLY A 644 -33.87 -17.95 1.24
C GLY A 644 -33.93 -16.47 0.88
N ARG A 645 -32.88 -15.91 0.26
CA ARG A 645 -32.85 -14.52 -0.23
C ARG A 645 -31.85 -14.31 -1.37
N GLY A 646 -32.34 -13.86 -2.52
CA GLY A 646 -31.51 -13.43 -3.64
C GLY A 646 -30.81 -12.09 -3.35
N GLU A 647 -29.57 -11.94 -3.82
CA GLU A 647 -28.73 -10.75 -3.66
C GLU A 647 -28.61 -9.97 -4.97
N LEU A 648 -29.75 -9.71 -5.63
CA LEU A 648 -29.78 -8.87 -6.82
C LEU A 648 -29.77 -7.39 -6.41
N THR A 649 -28.66 -6.69 -6.65
CA THR A 649 -28.51 -5.27 -6.32
C THR A 649 -27.91 -4.44 -7.46
N VAL A 650 -28.27 -3.15 -7.48
CA VAL A 650 -27.70 -2.13 -8.37
C VAL A 650 -26.65 -1.24 -7.69
N TYR A 651 -26.32 -1.53 -6.43
CA TYR A 651 -25.35 -0.77 -5.64
C TYR A 651 -24.02 -1.51 -5.48
N TYR A 652 -22.96 -0.72 -5.34
CA TYR A 652 -21.60 -1.17 -5.04
C TYR A 652 -21.01 -0.28 -3.93
N ALA A 653 -19.87 -0.65 -3.36
CA ALA A 653 -19.18 0.15 -2.35
C ALA A 653 -17.85 0.69 -2.91
N ILE A 654 -17.60 1.98 -2.71
CA ILE A 654 -16.26 2.57 -2.81
C ILE A 654 -15.70 2.73 -1.41
N ILE A 655 -14.52 2.18 -1.18
CA ILE A 655 -13.79 2.29 0.07
C ILE A 655 -12.58 3.17 -0.17
N ASN A 656 -12.42 4.19 0.64
CA ASN A 656 -11.23 5.03 0.68
C ASN A 656 -10.67 5.01 2.11
N ALA A 657 -9.40 4.72 2.25
CA ALA A 657 -8.68 4.72 3.52
C ALA A 657 -7.42 5.58 3.40
N ASP A 658 -7.02 6.18 4.52
CA ASP A 658 -5.83 7.02 4.60
C ASP A 658 -5.31 6.98 6.05
N ALA A 659 -4.03 6.68 6.23
CA ALA A 659 -3.41 6.57 7.53
C ALA A 659 -3.33 7.92 8.25
N ASP A 660 -3.56 7.90 9.56
CA ASP A 660 -3.63 9.10 10.35
C ASP A 660 -2.23 9.63 10.70
N ASN A 661 -1.94 10.84 10.22
CA ASN A 661 -0.70 11.57 10.51
C ASN A 661 0.58 10.87 9.97
N MET A 662 0.52 10.20 8.82
CA MET A 662 1.69 9.52 8.23
C MET A 662 2.89 10.46 8.00
N GLY A 663 2.65 11.69 7.51
CA GLY A 663 3.72 12.69 7.36
C GLY A 663 4.39 13.11 8.67
N ASN A 664 3.65 13.05 9.79
CA ASN A 664 4.21 13.28 11.11
C ASN A 664 5.08 12.11 11.56
N LEU A 665 4.67 10.87 11.26
CA LEU A 665 5.46 9.68 11.53
C LEU A 665 6.78 9.67 10.73
N LEU A 666 6.71 10.00 9.44
CA LEU A 666 7.87 10.13 8.53
C LEU A 666 8.88 11.20 8.98
N SER A 667 8.43 12.17 9.77
CA SER A 667 9.27 13.25 10.28
C SER A 667 9.59 13.10 11.78
N GLY A 668 9.17 12.00 12.39
CA GLY A 668 9.46 11.63 13.77
C GLY A 668 8.69 12.42 14.82
N GLU A 669 7.59 13.11 14.49
CA GLU A 669 6.84 13.89 15.49
C GLU A 669 6.31 13.02 16.63
N VAL A 670 6.67 13.41 17.85
CA VAL A 670 6.26 12.71 19.08
C VAL A 670 4.75 12.71 19.29
N SER A 671 4.03 13.70 18.75
CA SER A 671 2.56 13.78 18.86
C SER A 671 1.86 12.56 18.25
N THR A 672 2.44 12.02 17.18
CA THR A 672 1.88 10.87 16.45
C THR A 672 2.45 9.56 17.00
N LEU A 673 3.77 9.45 17.12
CA LEU A 673 4.42 8.23 17.59
C LEU A 673 4.09 7.90 19.05
N LEU A 674 3.94 8.92 19.91
CA LEU A 674 3.71 8.77 21.35
C LEU A 674 2.27 9.11 21.78
N LYS A 675 1.36 9.36 20.83
CA LYS A 675 -0.05 9.73 21.07
C LYS A 675 -0.22 10.92 22.03
N LEU A 676 0.70 11.88 21.94
CA LEU A 676 0.66 13.10 22.76
C LEU A 676 -0.13 14.22 22.07
N ARG A 677 -0.78 15.06 22.89
CA ARG A 677 -1.32 16.32 22.39
C ARG A 677 -0.18 17.22 21.90
N LYS A 678 -0.40 17.95 20.81
CA LYS A 678 0.64 18.82 20.22
C LYS A 678 1.14 19.89 21.21
N ASP A 679 0.29 20.33 22.12
CA ASP A 679 0.53 21.34 23.16
C ASP A 679 0.90 20.74 24.53
N CYS A 680 1.27 19.45 24.60
CA CYS A 680 1.63 18.81 25.87
C CYS A 680 2.75 19.57 26.61
N GLY A 681 2.68 19.52 27.94
CA GLY A 681 3.68 20.15 28.81
C GLY A 681 5.04 19.45 28.70
N LYS A 682 6.11 20.15 29.11
CA LYS A 682 7.49 19.62 29.05
C LYS A 682 7.66 18.31 29.83
N GLU A 683 7.02 18.20 30.99
CA GLU A 683 7.06 17.01 31.85
C GLU A 683 6.31 15.82 31.22
N GLU A 684 5.11 16.05 30.67
CA GLU A 684 4.34 15.03 29.94
C GLU A 684 5.11 14.51 28.72
N LEU A 685 5.76 15.41 27.96
CA LEU A 685 6.64 15.06 26.85
C LEU A 685 7.83 14.22 27.29
N ALA A 686 8.54 14.65 28.33
CA ALA A 686 9.71 13.95 28.85
C ALA A 686 9.34 12.54 29.32
N ASN A 687 8.22 12.38 30.02
CA ASN A 687 7.72 11.08 30.47
C ASN A 687 7.39 10.14 29.30
N ALA A 688 6.75 10.65 28.24
CA ALA A 688 6.44 9.84 27.06
C ALA A 688 7.70 9.42 26.28
N VAL A 689 8.64 10.34 26.06
CA VAL A 689 9.92 10.05 25.39
C VAL A 689 10.72 9.05 26.22
N SER A 690 10.75 9.24 27.54
CA SER A 690 11.37 8.33 28.50
C SER A 690 10.76 6.93 28.44
N SER A 691 9.43 6.83 28.43
CA SER A 691 8.70 5.57 28.29
C SER A 691 9.07 4.86 26.97
N TYR A 692 9.00 5.59 25.84
CA TYR A 692 9.31 5.05 24.51
C TYR A 692 10.75 4.56 24.40
N LEU A 693 11.73 5.42 24.64
CA LEU A 693 13.15 5.06 24.46
C LEU A 693 13.58 3.97 25.45
N SER A 694 13.11 4.00 26.70
CA SER A 694 13.43 2.94 27.66
C SER A 694 12.77 1.60 27.31
N SER A 695 11.58 1.62 26.69
CA SER A 695 10.90 0.42 26.19
C SER A 695 11.54 -0.17 24.94
N LEU A 696 12.50 0.50 24.29
CA LEU A 696 13.31 -0.09 23.22
C LEU A 696 14.53 -0.87 23.77
N ILE A 697 14.87 -0.70 25.06
CA ILE A 697 16.04 -1.33 25.67
C ILE A 697 15.65 -2.60 26.43
N SER A 698 16.37 -3.70 26.22
CA SER A 698 16.09 -4.98 26.87
C SER A 698 16.62 -5.08 28.30
N ASP A 699 17.79 -4.49 28.57
CA ASP A 699 18.39 -4.50 29.91
C ASP A 699 17.70 -3.47 30.83
N LYS A 700 17.14 -3.95 31.95
CA LYS A 700 16.38 -3.11 32.89
C LYS A 700 17.24 -2.02 33.56
N LYS A 701 18.53 -2.27 33.80
CA LYS A 701 19.44 -1.31 34.43
C LYS A 701 19.80 -0.20 33.45
N ILE A 702 20.07 -0.53 32.19
CA ILE A 702 20.30 0.46 31.13
C ILE A 702 19.02 1.26 30.88
N ALA A 703 17.86 0.59 30.79
CA ALA A 703 16.57 1.25 30.63
C ALA A 703 16.28 2.24 31.77
N SER A 704 16.51 1.86 33.03
CA SER A 704 16.33 2.78 34.17
C SER A 704 17.28 3.97 34.13
N MET A 705 18.52 3.76 33.69
CA MET A 705 19.46 4.86 33.55
C MET A 705 19.03 5.82 32.44
N LEU A 706 18.61 5.31 31.29
CA LEU A 706 18.13 6.13 30.18
C LEU A 706 16.96 7.02 30.62
N ARG A 707 16.04 6.49 31.45
CA ARG A 707 14.98 7.29 32.07
C ARG A 707 15.55 8.44 32.92
N ASN A 708 16.48 8.15 33.82
CA ASN A 708 17.11 9.18 34.67
C ASN A 708 17.84 10.25 33.84
N LEU A 709 18.50 9.89 32.74
CA LEU A 709 19.17 10.83 31.84
C LEU A 709 18.17 11.75 31.14
N ILE A 710 17.04 11.21 30.66
CA ILE A 710 15.98 11.98 30.01
C ILE A 710 15.30 12.93 31.00
N GLU A 711 15.00 12.45 32.20
CA GLU A 711 14.44 13.27 33.29
C GLU A 711 15.39 14.41 33.67
N THR A 712 16.70 14.14 33.77
CA THR A 712 17.73 15.16 34.05
C THR A 712 17.81 16.20 32.92
N ALA A 713 17.76 15.76 31.65
CA ALA A 713 17.77 16.67 30.50
C ALA A 713 16.50 17.55 30.47
N ALA A 714 15.35 17.00 30.86
CA ALA A 714 14.08 17.71 30.93
C ALA A 714 13.96 18.70 32.10
N GLY A 715 14.87 18.63 33.08
CA GLY A 715 14.89 19.50 34.26
C GLY A 715 14.90 21.01 33.96
N ASN A 716 14.67 21.81 34.99
CA ASN A 716 14.63 23.29 34.89
C ASN A 716 15.97 23.95 35.22
N GLU A 717 16.99 23.16 35.59
CA GLU A 717 18.32 23.66 35.89
C GLU A 717 19.06 24.18 34.65
N GLU A 718 20.13 24.95 34.89
CA GLU A 718 21.06 25.38 33.83
C GLU A 718 21.76 24.18 33.17
N ALA A 719 22.12 24.32 31.89
CA ALA A 719 22.68 23.24 31.08
C ALA A 719 23.94 22.62 31.70
N GLU A 720 24.82 23.43 32.29
CA GLU A 720 26.06 22.96 32.91
C GLU A 720 25.80 22.07 34.13
N GLU A 721 24.79 22.42 34.94
CA GLU A 721 24.40 21.64 36.10
C GLU A 721 23.74 20.31 35.70
N LYS A 722 22.93 20.32 34.64
CA LYS A 722 22.37 19.08 34.06
C LYS A 722 23.46 18.14 33.58
N LYS A 723 24.45 18.65 32.84
CA LYS A 723 25.59 17.85 32.36
C LYS A 723 26.36 17.24 33.54
N LYS A 724 26.62 17.99 34.63
CA LYS A 724 27.25 17.43 35.84
C LYS A 724 26.44 16.30 36.48
N LYS A 725 25.11 16.45 36.60
CA LYS A 725 24.22 15.40 37.12
C LYS A 725 24.23 14.16 36.20
N MET A 726 24.16 14.35 34.89
CA MET A 726 24.26 13.25 33.92
C MET A 726 25.60 12.52 34.00
N MET A 727 26.70 13.24 34.22
CA MET A 727 28.03 12.65 34.44
C MET A 727 28.05 11.73 35.66
N GLN A 728 27.41 12.13 36.77
CA GLN A 728 27.27 11.29 37.96
C GLN A 728 26.48 10.00 37.65
N VAL A 729 25.37 10.12 36.91
CA VAL A 729 24.53 8.97 36.49
C VAL A 729 25.31 7.99 35.61
N LEU A 730 26.06 8.50 34.62
CA LEU A 730 26.87 7.66 33.73
C LEU A 730 28.04 7.00 34.46
N SER A 731 28.76 7.76 35.29
CA SER A 731 29.93 7.27 36.04
C SER A 731 29.57 6.14 37.00
N ALA A 732 28.35 6.18 37.57
CA ALA A 732 27.83 5.13 38.45
C ALA A 732 27.61 3.78 37.73
N THR A 733 27.56 3.77 36.40
CA THR A 733 27.30 2.55 35.62
C THR A 733 28.49 2.12 34.78
N HIS A 734 29.23 3.08 34.22
CA HIS A 734 30.46 2.84 33.50
C HIS A 734 31.51 3.85 33.95
N GLY A 735 32.51 3.38 34.72
CA GLY A 735 33.56 4.23 35.31
C GLY A 735 34.54 4.88 34.32
N LYS A 736 34.29 4.81 33.00
CA LYS A 736 35.08 5.51 31.97
C LYS A 736 34.28 6.56 31.19
N ALA A 737 33.09 6.96 31.67
CA ALA A 737 32.31 8.02 31.02
C ALA A 737 33.13 9.32 30.92
N THR A 738 33.07 10.00 29.77
CA THR A 738 33.73 11.30 29.56
C THR A 738 32.71 12.43 29.50
N MET A 739 33.15 13.66 29.77
CA MET A 739 32.29 14.85 29.62
C MET A 739 31.83 15.06 28.16
N ASN A 740 32.63 14.62 27.19
CA ASN A 740 32.25 14.63 25.77
C ASN A 740 31.10 13.65 25.47
N ASP A 741 31.06 12.49 26.14
CA ASP A 741 29.94 11.54 25.99
C ASP A 741 28.65 12.14 26.58
N VAL A 742 28.76 12.78 27.74
CA VAL A 742 27.64 13.53 28.36
C VAL A 742 27.13 14.61 27.42
N GLU A 743 28.03 15.40 26.83
CA GLU A 743 27.66 16.49 25.93
C GLU A 743 26.92 15.99 24.68
N LYS A 744 27.40 14.89 24.08
CA LYS A 744 26.72 14.25 22.94
C LYS A 744 25.32 13.77 23.31
N ILE A 745 25.16 13.07 24.44
CA ILE A 745 23.85 12.59 24.90
C ILE A 745 22.93 13.77 25.21
N TYR A 746 23.42 14.78 25.95
CA TYR A 746 22.65 15.95 26.32
C TYR A 746 22.11 16.68 25.09
N ASN A 747 22.97 16.94 24.08
CA ASN A 747 22.57 17.63 22.85
C ASN A 747 21.48 16.86 22.09
N LEU A 748 21.56 15.52 22.02
CA LEU A 748 20.54 14.71 21.36
C LEU A 748 19.20 14.74 22.10
N LEU A 749 19.23 14.56 23.42
CA LEU A 749 18.01 14.60 24.25
C LEU A 749 17.37 15.99 24.23
N GLU A 750 18.18 17.05 24.32
CA GLU A 750 17.72 18.42 24.22
C GLU A 750 17.08 18.70 22.85
N MET A 751 17.67 18.22 21.76
CA MET A 751 17.10 18.34 20.42
C MET A 751 15.74 17.63 20.32
N ILE A 752 15.63 16.38 20.82
CA ILE A 752 14.36 15.63 20.85
C ILE A 752 13.26 16.40 21.60
N LEU A 753 13.60 16.92 22.78
CA LEU A 753 12.65 17.63 23.64
C LEU A 753 12.26 19.00 23.08
N LYS A 754 13.21 19.72 22.47
CA LYS A 754 12.99 21.06 21.91
C LYS A 754 12.22 21.02 20.59
N GLU A 755 12.60 20.11 19.69
CA GLU A 755 11.98 19.96 18.37
C GLU A 755 10.71 19.11 18.42
N ARG A 756 10.43 18.43 19.54
CA ARG A 756 9.31 17.51 19.72
C ARG A 756 9.30 16.41 18.64
N ARG A 757 10.50 15.90 18.32
CA ARG A 757 10.72 14.85 17.30
C ARG A 757 11.68 13.78 17.83
N ILE A 758 11.36 12.52 17.59
CA ILE A 758 12.34 11.44 17.67
C ILE A 758 13.27 11.55 16.47
N ILE A 759 14.57 11.45 16.73
CA ILE A 759 15.59 11.46 15.69
C ILE A 759 15.46 10.16 14.89
N LEU A 760 15.25 10.29 13.58
CA LEU A 760 15.05 9.14 12.69
C LEU A 760 16.38 8.71 12.06
N SER A 761 16.51 7.40 11.83
CA SER A 761 17.64 6.81 11.12
C SER A 761 17.23 6.23 9.76
N PRO A 762 18.20 5.94 8.87
CA PRO A 762 17.97 5.14 7.67
C PRO A 762 17.23 3.82 7.95
N ALA A 763 17.57 3.12 9.05
CA ALA A 763 16.89 1.88 9.43
C ALA A 763 15.40 2.08 9.75
N PHE A 764 15.04 3.19 10.41
CA PHE A 764 13.64 3.52 10.68
C PHE A 764 12.84 3.68 9.38
N HIS A 765 13.35 4.47 8.42
CA HIS A 765 12.66 4.65 7.14
C HIS A 765 12.62 3.38 6.31
N VAL A 766 13.67 2.56 6.30
CA VAL A 766 13.65 1.25 5.62
C VAL A 766 12.57 0.34 6.22
N THR A 767 12.45 0.27 7.56
CA THR A 767 11.41 -0.51 8.23
C THR A 767 10.02 0.03 7.93
N LEU A 768 9.80 1.35 8.03
CA LEU A 768 8.52 1.99 7.72
C LEU A 768 8.09 1.79 6.26
N SER A 769 9.01 2.05 5.34
CA SER A 769 8.80 1.90 3.90
C SER A 769 8.43 0.46 3.52
N ARG A 770 9.08 -0.53 4.16
CA ARG A 770 8.74 -1.93 3.99
C ARG A 770 7.39 -2.29 4.61
N ALA A 771 7.08 -1.79 5.80
CA ALA A 771 5.79 -2.01 6.46
C ALA A 771 4.62 -1.46 5.61
N LEU A 772 4.80 -0.29 5.00
CA LEU A 772 3.84 0.30 4.05
C LEU A 772 3.66 -0.60 2.81
N MET A 773 4.75 -1.06 2.19
CA MET A 773 4.67 -1.96 1.03
C MET A 773 3.95 -3.26 1.37
N VAL A 774 4.27 -3.91 2.50
CA VAL A 774 3.58 -5.13 2.93
C VAL A 774 2.11 -4.89 3.23
N SER A 775 1.77 -3.77 3.87
CA SER A 775 0.38 -3.36 4.14
C SER A 775 -0.40 -3.16 2.83
N ALA A 776 0.19 -2.48 1.83
CA ALA A 776 -0.41 -2.28 0.52
C ALA A 776 -0.74 -3.62 -0.17
N LEU A 777 0.18 -4.57 -0.14
CA LEU A 777 0.00 -5.88 -0.78
C LEU A 777 -1.04 -6.73 -0.06
N LYS A 778 -1.11 -6.66 1.27
CA LYS A 778 -2.14 -7.32 2.07
C LYS A 778 -3.53 -6.73 1.80
N ASP A 779 -3.63 -5.40 1.70
CA ASP A 779 -4.86 -4.72 1.30
C ASP A 779 -5.29 -5.19 -0.10
N CYS A 780 -4.38 -5.24 -1.07
CA CYS A 780 -4.66 -5.75 -2.42
C CYS A 780 -5.21 -7.19 -2.41
N ARG A 781 -4.57 -8.10 -1.66
CA ARG A 781 -5.04 -9.49 -1.51
C ARG A 781 -6.45 -9.53 -0.93
N LYS A 782 -6.69 -8.78 0.14
CA LYS A 782 -8.00 -8.76 0.81
C LYS A 782 -9.10 -8.20 -0.08
N VAL A 783 -8.79 -7.19 -0.90
CA VAL A 783 -9.71 -6.65 -1.90
C VAL A 783 -10.04 -7.71 -2.97
N GLU A 784 -9.05 -8.44 -3.48
CA GLU A 784 -9.27 -9.52 -4.46
C GLU A 784 -10.09 -10.68 -3.86
N GLU A 785 -9.81 -11.09 -2.62
CA GLU A 785 -10.57 -12.10 -1.86
C GLU A 785 -12.06 -11.71 -1.71
N PHE A 786 -12.35 -10.42 -1.61
CA PHE A 786 -13.72 -9.88 -1.53
C PHE A 786 -14.32 -9.51 -2.90
N ALA A 787 -13.81 -10.12 -3.98
CA ALA A 787 -14.27 -9.90 -5.35
C ALA A 787 -14.29 -8.41 -5.75
N GLY A 788 -13.27 -7.68 -5.31
CA GLY A 788 -13.09 -6.25 -5.53
C GLY A 788 -12.04 -5.90 -6.57
N VAL A 789 -11.91 -4.59 -6.81
CA VAL A 789 -10.81 -4.01 -7.58
C VAL A 789 -10.08 -3.00 -6.72
N THR A 790 -8.78 -3.23 -6.52
CA THR A 790 -7.90 -2.22 -5.95
C THR A 790 -7.61 -1.16 -7.01
N VAL A 791 -8.16 0.04 -6.81
CA VAL A 791 -7.84 1.20 -7.65
C VAL A 791 -6.49 1.78 -7.25
N TYR A 792 -6.16 1.84 -5.96
CA TYR A 792 -4.86 2.32 -5.46
C TYR A 792 -4.58 1.70 -4.09
N ALA A 793 -3.33 1.33 -3.81
CA ALA A 793 -2.90 0.92 -2.47
C ALA A 793 -1.45 1.37 -2.22
N GLY A 794 -1.26 2.48 -1.50
CA GLY A 794 0.06 3.01 -1.15
C GLY A 794 0.63 2.46 0.16
N GLY A 795 -0.18 1.71 0.91
CA GLY A 795 0.12 1.18 2.24
C GLY A 795 -0.58 2.01 3.32
N ASP A 796 -0.35 3.31 3.30
CA ASP A 796 -1.10 4.31 4.07
C ASP A 796 -2.49 4.55 3.48
N ASP A 797 -2.55 4.72 2.16
CA ASP A 797 -3.76 4.97 1.39
C ASP A 797 -4.31 3.70 0.73
N LEU A 798 -5.64 3.59 0.67
CA LEU A 798 -6.36 2.56 -0.08
C LEU A 798 -7.55 3.18 -0.80
N LEU A 799 -7.70 2.93 -2.10
CA LEU A 799 -8.94 3.17 -2.84
C LEU A 799 -9.35 1.86 -3.50
N ALA A 800 -10.49 1.32 -3.08
CA ALA A 800 -11.01 0.04 -3.57
C ALA A 800 -12.48 0.16 -3.94
N VAL A 801 -12.90 -0.68 -4.89
CA VAL A 801 -14.31 -0.81 -5.27
C VAL A 801 -14.70 -2.27 -5.10
N VAL A 802 -15.73 -2.53 -4.29
CA VAL A 802 -16.15 -3.88 -3.90
C VAL A 802 -17.67 -4.06 -3.99
N PRO A 803 -18.17 -5.30 -4.07
CA PRO A 803 -19.61 -5.56 -3.97
C PRO A 803 -20.16 -5.00 -2.66
N ALA A 804 -21.40 -4.49 -2.67
CA ALA A 804 -21.99 -3.85 -1.49
C ALA A 804 -21.95 -4.75 -0.24
N LYS A 805 -22.15 -6.07 -0.43
CA LYS A 805 -22.06 -7.10 0.61
C LYS A 805 -20.71 -7.15 1.34
N ASN A 806 -19.60 -6.80 0.68
CA ASN A 806 -18.27 -6.93 1.26
C ASN A 806 -17.73 -5.60 1.83
N GLY A 807 -18.50 -4.51 1.73
CA GLY A 807 -18.05 -3.16 2.03
C GLY A 807 -17.59 -2.95 3.48
N LEU A 808 -18.41 -3.36 4.45
CA LEU A 808 -18.08 -3.23 5.88
C LEU A 808 -16.96 -4.18 6.29
N ARG A 809 -17.06 -5.45 5.88
CA ARG A 809 -16.08 -6.49 6.20
C ARG A 809 -14.67 -6.13 5.75
N LEU A 810 -14.52 -5.60 4.53
CA LEU A 810 -13.21 -5.20 4.01
C LEU A 810 -12.58 -4.10 4.87
N VAL A 811 -13.37 -3.14 5.39
CA VAL A 811 -12.84 -2.11 6.31
C VAL A 811 -12.38 -2.71 7.62
N ALA A 812 -13.17 -3.59 8.23
CA ALA A 812 -12.80 -4.25 9.48
C ALA A 812 -11.51 -5.06 9.32
N GLU A 813 -11.42 -5.88 8.27
CA GLU A 813 -10.27 -6.74 7.99
C GLU A 813 -9.01 -5.93 7.66
N THR A 814 -9.08 -4.94 6.77
CA THR A 814 -7.90 -4.14 6.39
C THR A 814 -7.39 -3.27 7.54
N ARG A 815 -8.29 -2.76 8.41
CA ARG A 815 -7.85 -2.02 9.60
C ARG A 815 -7.14 -2.92 10.61
N LYS A 816 -7.61 -4.16 10.79
CA LYS A 816 -6.93 -5.18 11.60
C LYS A 816 -5.59 -5.57 11.01
N LEU A 817 -5.54 -5.78 9.69
CA LEU A 817 -4.30 -6.10 8.98
C LEU A 817 -3.26 -4.99 9.16
N PHE A 818 -3.65 -3.72 9.05
CA PHE A 818 -2.74 -2.57 9.24
C PHE A 818 -2.06 -2.55 10.63
N GLU A 819 -2.74 -3.09 11.66
CA GLU A 819 -2.21 -3.21 13.03
C GLU A 819 -1.15 -4.33 13.16
N GLY A 820 -1.12 -5.28 12.23
CA GLY A 820 -0.31 -6.50 12.28
C GLY A 820 -1.05 -7.69 12.90
N GLU A 821 -1.02 -8.83 12.22
CA GLU A 821 -1.75 -10.05 12.60
C GLU A 821 -1.14 -10.79 13.79
N TYR A 822 0.12 -10.49 14.11
CA TYR A 822 0.87 -11.15 15.17
C TYR A 822 1.51 -10.11 16.09
N ASP A 823 0.70 -9.55 17.00
CA ASP A 823 1.12 -8.56 17.99
C ASP A 823 2.00 -7.44 17.39
N GLY A 824 1.48 -6.72 16.40
CA GLY A 824 2.25 -5.65 15.74
C GLY A 824 3.20 -6.13 14.64
N PHE A 825 3.15 -7.39 14.22
CA PHE A 825 3.96 -7.89 13.12
C PHE A 825 3.09 -8.54 12.04
N HIS A 826 3.51 -8.35 10.81
CA HIS A 826 3.00 -9.04 9.64
C HIS A 826 3.73 -10.37 9.45
N LEU A 827 2.97 -11.38 9.06
CA LEU A 827 3.51 -12.62 8.47
C LEU A 827 3.45 -12.52 6.95
N VAL A 828 4.59 -12.72 6.28
CA VAL A 828 4.70 -12.75 4.82
C VAL A 828 5.37 -14.05 4.43
N GLU A 829 4.62 -14.97 3.81
CA GLU A 829 5.08 -16.36 3.61
C GLU A 829 5.57 -16.98 4.93
N ARG A 830 6.88 -17.19 5.07
CA ARG A 830 7.56 -17.73 6.25
C ARG A 830 8.31 -16.66 7.06
N GLY A 831 8.27 -15.41 6.63
CA GLY A 831 8.99 -14.29 7.24
C GLY A 831 8.13 -13.40 8.12
N VAL A 832 8.79 -12.52 8.87
CA VAL A 832 8.18 -11.60 9.84
C VAL A 832 8.62 -10.18 9.51
N VAL A 833 7.66 -9.25 9.46
CA VAL A 833 7.89 -7.83 9.15
C VAL A 833 7.16 -6.97 10.18
N ALA A 834 7.76 -5.89 10.67
CA ALA A 834 7.06 -4.96 11.56
C ALA A 834 5.81 -4.36 10.85
N ALA A 835 4.69 -4.29 11.56
CA ALA A 835 3.49 -3.59 11.10
C ALA A 835 3.45 -2.18 11.69
N ILE A 836 2.68 -1.26 11.09
CA ILE A 836 2.52 0.12 11.58
C ILE A 836 1.49 0.15 12.70
N SER A 837 1.77 -0.58 13.78
CA SER A 837 0.89 -0.71 14.93
C SER A 837 0.70 0.61 15.65
N ASP A 838 -0.46 0.77 16.30
CA ASP A 838 -0.86 1.93 17.09
C ASP A 838 -1.05 3.24 16.32
N VAL A 839 -0.88 3.23 15.01
CA VAL A 839 -1.22 4.35 14.11
C VAL A 839 -2.64 4.11 13.57
N GLY A 840 -3.51 5.12 13.72
CA GLY A 840 -4.87 5.06 13.19
C GLY A 840 -4.91 5.01 11.67
N LYS A 841 -5.93 4.39 11.10
CA LYS A 841 -6.20 4.42 9.65
C LYS A 841 -7.67 4.71 9.48
N SER A 842 -8.00 5.91 9.00
CA SER A 842 -9.38 6.37 8.85
C SER A 842 -9.96 5.90 7.51
N TYR A 843 -11.26 5.61 7.48
CA TYR A 843 -11.94 5.05 6.32
C TYR A 843 -13.20 5.84 5.95
N SER A 844 -13.61 5.74 4.69
CA SER A 844 -14.96 6.06 4.24
C SER A 844 -15.46 4.95 3.33
N VAL A 845 -16.66 4.44 3.58
CA VAL A 845 -17.37 3.47 2.74
C VAL A 845 -18.58 4.15 2.15
N VAL A 846 -18.61 4.34 0.84
CA VAL A 846 -19.75 4.94 0.13
C VAL A 846 -20.46 3.88 -0.68
N PHE A 847 -21.68 3.55 -0.30
CA PHE A 847 -22.57 2.74 -1.10
C PHE A 847 -23.27 3.60 -2.15
N ALA A 848 -23.04 3.32 -3.42
CA ALA A 848 -23.57 4.12 -4.52
C ALA A 848 -24.22 3.25 -5.59
N HIS A 849 -25.25 3.79 -6.24
CA HIS A 849 -25.88 3.15 -7.38
C HIS A 849 -24.92 3.16 -8.59
N HIS A 850 -24.85 2.07 -9.37
CA HIS A 850 -23.94 1.95 -10.52
C HIS A 850 -24.12 3.01 -11.63
N MET A 851 -25.28 3.68 -11.71
CA MET A 851 -25.59 4.75 -12.68
C MET A 851 -25.29 6.14 -12.12
N HIS A 852 -24.95 6.26 -10.82
CA HIS A 852 -24.56 7.53 -10.25
C HIS A 852 -23.20 7.95 -10.85
N PRO A 853 -23.02 9.20 -11.30
CA PRO A 853 -21.77 9.63 -11.92
C PRO A 853 -20.55 9.35 -11.03
N LEU A 854 -19.61 8.55 -11.53
CA LEU A 854 -18.47 8.06 -10.75
C LEU A 854 -17.63 9.20 -10.13
N HIS A 855 -17.41 10.29 -10.86
CA HIS A 855 -16.70 11.46 -10.36
C HIS A 855 -17.40 12.11 -9.14
N SER A 856 -18.73 12.07 -9.09
CA SER A 856 -19.53 12.61 -7.97
C SER A 856 -19.42 11.68 -6.77
N VAL A 857 -19.50 10.36 -6.98
CA VAL A 857 -19.27 9.38 -5.90
C VAL A 857 -17.86 9.53 -5.31
N LEU A 858 -16.82 9.62 -6.15
CA LEU A 858 -15.43 9.80 -5.70
C LEU A 858 -15.24 11.12 -4.94
N ARG A 859 -15.95 12.18 -5.33
CA ARG A 859 -15.94 13.46 -4.60
C ARG A 859 -16.58 13.30 -3.22
N ALA A 860 -17.75 12.65 -3.14
CA ALA A 860 -18.42 12.36 -1.87
C ALA A 860 -17.52 11.49 -0.97
N THR A 861 -16.96 10.40 -1.49
CA THR A 861 -16.02 9.53 -0.76
C THR A 861 -14.84 10.31 -0.19
N ARG A 862 -14.20 11.17 -0.98
CA ARG A 862 -13.08 12.00 -0.51
C ARG A 862 -13.50 13.01 0.54
N HIS A 863 -14.66 13.63 0.38
CA HIS A 863 -15.21 14.57 1.35
C HIS A 863 -15.47 13.87 2.68
N SER A 864 -16.18 12.73 2.67
CA SER A 864 -16.44 11.95 3.87
C SER A 864 -15.15 11.44 4.53
N MET A 865 -14.11 11.09 3.77
CA MET A 865 -12.82 10.74 4.38
C MET A 865 -12.14 11.96 5.05
N LYS A 866 -11.98 13.07 4.32
CA LYS A 866 -11.17 14.22 4.78
C LYS A 866 -11.87 15.10 5.81
N GLU A 867 -13.13 15.42 5.58
CA GLU A 867 -13.88 16.40 6.38
C GLU A 867 -14.73 15.74 7.46
N VAL A 868 -14.97 14.43 7.38
CA VAL A 868 -15.79 13.69 8.35
C VAL A 868 -14.96 12.70 9.15
N SER A 869 -14.40 11.65 8.52
CA SER A 869 -13.65 10.62 9.25
C SER A 869 -12.40 11.16 9.95
N LYS A 870 -11.59 11.98 9.26
CA LYS A 870 -10.36 12.56 9.82
C LYS A 870 -10.57 13.73 10.78
N GLU A 871 -11.79 14.24 10.89
CA GLU A 871 -12.16 15.30 11.82
C GLU A 871 -13.04 14.79 12.97
N ALA A 872 -13.40 13.50 12.96
CA ALA A 872 -14.27 12.90 13.95
C ALA A 872 -13.66 12.92 15.36
N GLU A 873 -14.47 13.30 16.36
CA GLU A 873 -14.13 13.25 17.77
C GLU A 873 -15.07 12.31 18.54
N TRP A 874 -14.48 11.36 19.26
CA TRP A 874 -15.21 10.42 20.12
C TRP A 874 -14.95 10.75 21.58
N VAL A 875 -15.97 10.58 22.42
CA VAL A 875 -15.88 10.72 23.87
C VAL A 875 -16.28 9.43 24.54
N ASP A 876 -15.40 8.87 25.37
CA ASP A 876 -15.67 7.68 26.18
C ASP A 876 -15.10 7.86 27.58
N GLY A 877 -15.95 7.78 28.61
CA GLY A 877 -15.52 7.93 30.01
C GLY A 877 -14.74 9.22 30.33
N GLY A 878 -14.96 10.29 29.56
CA GLY A 878 -14.24 11.56 29.68
C GLY A 878 -12.94 11.67 28.86
N ARG A 879 -12.47 10.58 28.25
CA ARG A 879 -11.36 10.59 27.28
C ARG A 879 -11.89 11.03 25.91
N VAL A 880 -11.10 11.83 25.20
CA VAL A 880 -11.41 12.27 23.83
C VAL A 880 -10.39 11.63 22.88
N SER A 881 -10.88 10.89 21.88
CA SER A 881 -10.06 10.42 20.75
C SER A 881 -10.47 11.14 19.47
N LYS A 882 -9.53 11.28 18.53
CA LYS A 882 -9.77 11.87 17.21
C LYS A 882 -9.32 10.91 16.12
N LYS A 883 -9.92 11.03 14.94
CA LYS A 883 -9.61 10.20 13.75
C LYS A 883 -9.89 8.72 14.01
N ASP A 884 -9.16 7.80 13.35
CA ASP A 884 -9.34 6.36 13.37
C ASP A 884 -10.83 5.98 13.34
N THR A 885 -11.54 6.54 12.36
CA THR A 885 -13.00 6.48 12.23
C THR A 885 -13.37 6.08 10.81
N CYS A 886 -14.45 5.30 10.67
CA CYS A 886 -15.08 4.95 9.42
C CYS A 886 -16.38 5.73 9.22
N ALA A 887 -16.48 6.50 8.14
CA ALA A 887 -17.72 7.08 7.66
C ALA A 887 -18.44 6.11 6.72
N VAL A 888 -19.59 5.59 7.12
CA VAL A 888 -20.47 4.75 6.31
C VAL A 888 -21.53 5.65 5.68
N VAL A 889 -21.55 5.72 4.35
CA VAL A 889 -22.39 6.62 3.58
C VAL A 889 -23.29 5.84 2.64
N PHE A 890 -24.59 6.13 2.67
CA PHE A 890 -25.53 5.61 1.68
C PHE A 890 -25.94 6.72 0.72
N LEU A 891 -25.55 6.59 -0.55
CA LEU A 891 -25.85 7.57 -1.60
C LEU A 891 -26.90 7.02 -2.56
N PRO A 892 -28.19 7.38 -2.38
CA PRO A 892 -29.24 6.96 -3.30
C PRO A 892 -29.07 7.60 -4.68
N ARG A 893 -29.68 6.99 -5.69
CA ARG A 893 -29.64 7.53 -7.06
C ARG A 893 -30.23 8.94 -7.11
N GLY A 894 -29.48 9.87 -7.72
CA GLY A 894 -29.92 11.25 -7.94
C GLY A 894 -29.82 12.17 -6.72
N ALA A 895 -29.31 11.71 -5.58
CA ALA A 895 -29.04 12.56 -4.43
C ALA A 895 -27.65 13.21 -4.53
N ASP A 896 -27.58 14.51 -4.23
CA ASP A 896 -26.30 15.25 -4.20
C ASP A 896 -25.49 14.98 -2.92
N LYS A 897 -26.17 14.61 -1.83
CA LYS A 897 -25.57 14.21 -0.54
C LYS A 897 -26.16 12.89 -0.07
N GLY A 898 -25.30 12.04 0.50
CA GLY A 898 -25.71 10.79 1.15
C GLY A 898 -25.88 10.99 2.64
N ASP A 899 -26.67 10.12 3.27
CA ASP A 899 -26.73 10.06 4.73
C ASP A 899 -25.47 9.37 5.27
N GLU A 900 -24.95 9.87 6.40
CA GLU A 900 -23.69 9.42 6.99
C GLU A 900 -23.90 8.82 8.39
N ALA A 901 -23.12 7.79 8.71
CA ALA A 901 -23.02 7.18 10.03
C ALA A 901 -21.53 6.94 10.33
N LEU A 902 -21.10 7.18 11.57
CA LEU A 902 -19.68 7.13 11.94
C LEU A 902 -19.41 6.00 12.92
N LEU A 903 -18.35 5.23 12.68
CA LEU A 903 -17.95 4.11 13.52
C LEU A 903 -16.47 4.27 13.94
N PRO A 904 -16.14 4.23 15.25
CA PRO A 904 -14.75 4.25 15.68
C PRO A 904 -14.10 2.93 15.29
N LEU A 905 -12.91 3.01 14.70
CA LEU A 905 -12.18 1.84 14.23
C LEU A 905 -11.32 1.20 15.32
N HIS A 906 -11.12 1.91 16.43
CA HIS A 906 -10.50 1.36 17.64
C HIS A 906 -11.46 1.50 18.83
N PHE A 907 -12.23 0.43 19.09
CA PHE A 907 -13.11 0.32 20.26
C PHE A 907 -13.10 -1.14 20.73
N LYS A 908 -12.64 -1.40 21.96
CA LYS A 908 -12.24 -2.73 22.48
C LYS A 908 -11.10 -3.38 21.67
N GLN A 909 -11.31 -3.59 20.38
CA GLN A 909 -10.33 -4.09 19.40
C GLN A 909 -10.48 -3.35 18.05
N CYS A 910 -9.49 -3.47 17.17
CA CYS A 910 -9.54 -2.86 15.85
C CYS A 910 -10.70 -3.45 15.01
N GLY A 911 -11.48 -2.59 14.36
CA GLY A 911 -12.58 -2.96 13.47
C GLY A 911 -13.90 -3.33 14.17
N TRP A 912 -13.94 -3.45 15.50
CA TRP A 912 -15.09 -4.02 16.24
C TRP A 912 -16.44 -3.38 15.90
N ALA A 913 -16.52 -2.04 15.88
CA ALA A 913 -17.80 -1.35 15.64
C ALA A 913 -18.36 -1.60 14.23
N VAL A 914 -17.46 -1.79 13.25
CA VAL A 914 -17.83 -2.13 11.87
C VAL A 914 -18.33 -3.57 11.80
N GLU A 915 -17.67 -4.50 12.48
CA GLU A 915 -18.11 -5.89 12.58
C GLU A 915 -19.49 -6.00 13.23
N LYS A 916 -19.76 -5.26 14.30
CA LYS A 916 -21.07 -5.27 14.95
C LYS A 916 -22.18 -4.68 14.10
N ALA A 917 -21.88 -3.69 13.25
CA ALA A 917 -22.85 -3.18 12.28
C ALA A 917 -23.19 -4.25 11.20
N GLU A 918 -22.19 -4.98 10.72
CA GLU A 918 -22.38 -6.09 9.78
C GLU A 918 -23.13 -7.27 10.42
N GLU A 919 -22.71 -7.73 11.60
CA GLU A 919 -23.37 -8.82 12.34
C GLU A 919 -24.86 -8.52 12.62
N LEU A 920 -25.19 -7.28 12.98
CA LEU A 920 -26.57 -6.85 13.16
C LEU A 920 -27.37 -6.95 11.86
N ALA A 921 -26.78 -6.53 10.73
CA ALA A 921 -27.40 -6.66 9.43
C ALA A 921 -27.57 -8.14 9.00
N GLU A 922 -26.55 -8.98 9.17
CA GLU A 922 -26.64 -10.42 8.85
C GLU A 922 -27.70 -11.11 9.70
N SER A 923 -27.85 -10.74 10.97
CA SER A 923 -28.90 -11.27 11.85
C SER A 923 -30.32 -10.98 11.33
N ILE A 924 -30.51 -9.87 10.60
CA ILE A 924 -31.76 -9.54 9.92
C ILE A 924 -31.92 -10.34 8.62
N VAL A 925 -30.83 -10.54 7.87
CA VAL A 925 -30.84 -11.36 6.64
C VAL A 925 -31.21 -12.81 6.95
N GLU A 926 -30.64 -13.37 8.03
CA GLU A 926 -30.89 -14.73 8.52
C GLU A 926 -32.24 -14.88 9.25
N ARG A 927 -33.03 -13.81 9.34
CA ARG A 927 -34.34 -13.77 10.02
C ARG A 927 -34.28 -14.12 11.52
N ARG A 928 -33.12 -13.94 12.18
CA ARG A 928 -33.00 -14.02 13.65
C ARG A 928 -33.61 -12.78 14.31
N VAL A 929 -33.50 -11.62 13.63
CA VAL A 929 -33.99 -10.32 14.07
C VAL A 929 -34.92 -9.71 13.03
N SER A 930 -36.02 -9.08 13.47
CA SER A 930 -36.92 -8.34 12.58
C SER A 930 -36.27 -7.06 12.05
N HIS A 931 -36.49 -6.75 10.77
CA HIS A 931 -36.09 -5.47 10.18
C HIS A 931 -36.68 -4.26 10.92
N SER A 932 -37.81 -4.43 11.62
CA SER A 932 -38.41 -3.36 12.44
C SER A 932 -37.50 -2.89 13.58
N LEU A 933 -36.54 -3.70 14.05
CA LEU A 933 -35.58 -3.28 15.07
C LEU A 933 -34.83 -2.01 14.65
N LEU A 934 -34.35 -1.96 13.41
CA LEU A 934 -33.62 -0.80 12.90
C LEU A 934 -34.53 0.43 12.85
N ARG A 935 -35.80 0.25 12.46
CA ARG A 935 -36.78 1.34 12.41
C ARG A 935 -37.10 1.86 13.80
N ASP A 936 -37.28 0.98 14.78
CA ASP A 936 -37.63 1.35 16.14
C ASP A 936 -36.49 2.11 16.83
N ILE A 937 -35.23 1.70 16.64
CA ILE A 937 -34.08 2.40 17.22
C ILE A 937 -33.80 3.74 16.51
N LEU A 938 -33.94 3.77 15.18
CA LEU A 938 -33.66 4.97 14.38
C LEU A 938 -34.85 5.92 14.26
N ASP A 939 -36.00 5.58 14.83
CA ASP A 939 -37.13 6.49 15.00
C ASP A 939 -36.68 7.71 15.79
N GLU A 940 -37.01 8.90 15.29
CA GLU A 940 -36.51 10.19 15.81
C GLU A 940 -36.72 10.30 17.33
N LYS A 941 -37.91 9.96 17.82
CA LYS A 941 -38.25 10.05 19.25
C LYS A 941 -37.44 9.06 20.09
N ASN A 942 -37.27 7.83 19.60
CA ASN A 942 -36.50 6.82 20.32
C ASN A 942 -35.00 7.15 20.29
N ALA A 943 -34.47 7.60 19.16
CA ALA A 943 -33.08 8.00 19.01
C ALA A 943 -32.72 9.18 19.94
N GLU A 944 -33.55 10.21 19.97
CA GLU A 944 -33.40 11.34 20.91
C GLU A 944 -33.50 10.90 22.37
N ALA A 945 -34.48 10.05 22.70
CA ALA A 945 -34.64 9.52 24.05
C ALA A 945 -33.42 8.69 24.48
N ILE A 946 -32.90 7.83 23.60
CA ILE A 946 -31.69 7.03 23.85
C ILE A 946 -30.49 7.95 24.05
N ALA A 947 -30.28 8.96 23.19
CA ALA A 947 -29.17 9.89 23.29
C ALA A 947 -29.21 10.70 24.60
N TRP A 948 -30.39 11.19 24.97
CA TRP A 948 -30.59 11.92 26.22
C TRP A 948 -30.38 11.03 27.46
N LEU A 949 -31.00 9.84 27.48
CA LEU A 949 -30.87 8.90 28.61
C LEU A 949 -29.44 8.37 28.75
N ALA A 950 -28.73 8.12 27.66
CA ALA A 950 -27.33 7.64 27.71
C ALA A 950 -26.42 8.63 28.44
N LYS A 951 -26.69 9.94 28.30
CA LYS A 951 -25.96 11.02 28.97
C LYS A 951 -26.34 11.18 30.44
N GLU A 952 -27.64 11.20 30.75
CA GLU A 952 -28.14 11.59 32.08
C GLU A 952 -28.44 10.39 33.00
N ARG A 953 -28.93 9.27 32.45
CA ARG A 953 -29.39 8.07 33.19
C ARG A 953 -29.16 6.79 32.39
N ASN A 954 -27.90 6.36 32.30
CA ASN A 954 -27.47 5.23 31.45
C ASN A 954 -28.28 3.93 31.68
N GLU A 955 -28.63 3.61 32.93
CA GLU A 955 -29.40 2.40 33.24
C GLU A 955 -30.82 2.42 32.63
N ALA A 956 -31.44 3.60 32.53
CA ALA A 956 -32.72 3.74 31.86
C ALA A 956 -32.60 3.61 30.33
N ALA A 957 -31.49 4.05 29.74
CA ALA A 957 -31.20 3.84 28.32
C ALA A 957 -31.07 2.34 27.99
N LYS A 958 -30.39 1.57 28.86
CA LYS A 958 -30.28 0.11 28.72
C LYS A 958 -31.64 -0.58 28.72
N LEU A 959 -32.49 -0.26 29.69
CA LEU A 959 -33.85 -0.82 29.78
C LEU A 959 -34.69 -0.50 28.53
N LEU A 960 -34.55 0.70 27.96
CA LEU A 960 -35.23 1.07 26.72
C LEU A 960 -34.75 0.23 25.53
N ILE A 961 -33.43 0.06 25.36
CA ILE A 961 -32.86 -0.78 24.30
C ILE A 961 -33.26 -2.24 24.46
N GLU A 962 -33.16 -2.80 25.66
CA GLU A 962 -33.58 -4.18 25.95
C GLU A 962 -35.05 -4.41 25.61
N ARG A 963 -35.91 -3.43 25.92
CA ARG A 963 -37.33 -3.47 25.57
C ARG A 963 -37.55 -3.44 24.06
N ILE A 964 -36.84 -2.58 23.33
CA ILE A 964 -36.94 -2.46 21.88
C ILE A 964 -36.46 -3.77 21.21
N ILE A 965 -35.34 -4.33 21.65
CA ILE A 965 -34.81 -5.61 21.16
C ILE A 965 -35.82 -6.73 21.41
N LYS A 966 -36.33 -6.86 22.65
CA LYS A 966 -37.30 -7.91 23.01
C LYS A 966 -38.53 -7.93 22.11
N ARG A 967 -38.98 -6.76 21.65
CA ARG A 967 -40.15 -6.64 20.75
C ARG A 967 -39.88 -7.11 19.32
N ASN A 968 -38.62 -7.17 18.91
CA ASN A 968 -38.22 -7.39 17.52
C ASN A 968 -37.43 -8.69 17.28
N MET A 969 -37.23 -9.53 18.29
CA MET A 969 -36.57 -10.83 18.14
C MET A 969 -37.51 -11.89 17.55
N LEU A 970 -36.97 -12.75 16.69
CA LEU A 970 -37.70 -13.85 16.06
C LEU A 970 -37.20 -15.25 16.51
N GLY A 971 -36.08 -15.33 17.25
CA GLY A 971 -35.45 -16.55 17.79
C GLY A 971 -34.27 -16.25 18.75
N GLY A 972 -33.74 -17.25 19.46
CA GLY A 972 -32.82 -17.12 20.63
C GLY A 972 -31.50 -16.33 20.42
N GLN A 973 -30.90 -15.91 21.55
CA GLN A 973 -29.80 -14.93 21.77
C GLN A 973 -30.21 -13.47 22.06
N GLN A 974 -31.24 -13.27 22.89
CA GLN A 974 -31.65 -11.93 23.33
C GLN A 974 -30.57 -11.21 24.17
N SER A 975 -29.80 -11.94 25.00
CA SER A 975 -28.85 -11.32 25.94
C SER A 975 -27.63 -10.71 25.25
N GLU A 976 -27.08 -11.38 24.23
CA GLU A 976 -25.81 -10.99 23.58
C GLU A 976 -25.93 -9.71 22.75
N LEU A 977 -27.00 -9.59 21.95
CA LEU A 977 -27.25 -8.37 21.17
C LEU A 977 -27.59 -7.17 22.08
N ALA A 978 -28.37 -7.41 23.14
CA ALA A 978 -28.68 -6.38 24.12
C ALA A 978 -27.43 -5.91 24.86
N GLU A 979 -26.59 -6.83 25.33
CA GLU A 979 -25.31 -6.54 25.96
C GLU A 979 -24.42 -5.69 25.04
N THR A 980 -24.24 -6.14 23.79
CA THR A 980 -23.44 -5.44 22.78
C THR A 980 -23.90 -3.99 22.56
N LEU A 981 -25.20 -3.78 22.36
CA LEU A 981 -25.75 -2.44 22.12
C LEU A 981 -25.70 -1.58 23.39
N CYS A 982 -26.00 -2.14 24.56
CA CYS A 982 -25.93 -1.44 25.84
C CYS A 982 -24.51 -0.98 26.21
N GLU A 983 -23.48 -1.77 25.89
CA GLU A 983 -22.08 -1.40 26.14
C GLU A 983 -21.64 -0.16 25.36
N THR A 984 -22.22 0.06 24.17
CA THR A 984 -21.85 1.17 23.28
C THR A 984 -22.53 2.50 23.63
N LEU A 985 -23.46 2.52 24.60
CA LEU A 985 -24.20 3.72 25.01
C LEU A 985 -23.31 4.83 25.57
N ARG A 986 -22.19 4.47 26.23
CA ARG A 986 -21.29 5.43 26.90
C ARG A 986 -20.39 6.17 25.92
N THR A 987 -20.13 5.57 24.77
CA THR A 987 -19.27 6.13 23.73
C THR A 987 -20.13 6.99 22.81
N VAL A 988 -19.80 8.28 22.74
CA VAL A 988 -20.59 9.26 21.99
C VAL A 988 -19.71 9.97 20.97
N TYR A 989 -20.25 10.11 19.76
CA TYR A 989 -19.69 10.97 18.73
C TYR A 989 -20.07 12.43 19.02
N ARG A 990 -19.13 13.35 18.85
CA ARG A 990 -19.34 14.79 19.01
C ARG A 990 -19.38 15.46 17.63
N HIS A 991 -20.52 16.05 17.30
CA HIS A 991 -20.65 16.88 16.10
C HIS A 991 -19.99 18.25 16.29
N LYS A 992 -19.43 18.81 15.20
CA LYS A 992 -19.23 20.26 15.04
C LYS A 992 -20.46 20.80 14.30
N GLU A 993 -21.32 21.55 14.98
CA GLU A 993 -22.33 22.39 14.34
C GLU A 993 -21.86 23.86 14.35
N GLU A 994 -22.33 24.65 13.38
CA GLU A 994 -21.99 26.08 13.22
C GLU A 994 -22.51 26.96 14.39
N HIS A 995 -23.36 26.42 15.27
CA HIS A 995 -23.92 27.08 16.45
C HIS A 995 -23.71 26.22 17.72
N GLU A 996 -23.43 26.88 18.85
CA GLU A 996 -22.66 26.39 20.01
C GLU A 996 -23.21 25.22 20.86
N GLU A 997 -24.25 24.48 20.45
CA GLU A 997 -24.69 23.28 21.16
C GLU A 997 -24.18 21.99 20.50
N ARG A 998 -23.21 21.33 21.16
CA ARG A 998 -22.66 20.04 20.70
C ARG A 998 -23.69 18.92 20.87
N THR A 999 -24.38 18.55 19.80
CA THR A 999 -25.16 17.32 19.74
C THR A 999 -24.24 16.10 19.88
N ARG A 1000 -24.65 15.14 20.72
CA ARG A 1000 -23.88 13.91 21.03
C ARG A 1000 -24.69 12.71 20.62
N THR A 1001 -24.14 11.89 19.74
CA THR A 1001 -24.83 10.70 19.22
C THR A 1001 -24.16 9.44 19.76
N PRO A 1002 -24.87 8.58 20.52
CA PRO A 1002 -24.33 7.31 20.99
C PRO A 1002 -23.90 6.39 19.84
N LEU A 1003 -22.82 5.64 20.08
CA LEU A 1003 -22.32 4.64 19.13
C LEU A 1003 -23.37 3.58 18.79
N THR A 1004 -24.29 3.26 19.72
CA THR A 1004 -25.43 2.37 19.47
C THR A 1004 -26.29 2.79 18.28
N ILE A 1005 -26.57 4.10 18.17
CA ILE A 1005 -27.36 4.66 17.07
C ILE A 1005 -26.56 4.57 15.77
N MET A 1006 -25.27 4.86 15.82
CA MET A 1006 -24.40 4.81 14.64
C MET A 1006 -24.22 3.38 14.08
N ILE A 1007 -24.07 2.37 14.95
CA ILE A 1007 -24.02 0.95 14.56
C ILE A 1007 -25.32 0.56 13.85
N THR A 1008 -26.46 0.93 14.44
CA THR A 1008 -27.79 0.62 13.88
C THR A 1008 -28.00 1.31 12.53
N ARG A 1009 -27.60 2.58 12.40
CA ARG A 1009 -27.70 3.35 11.16
C ARG A 1009 -26.82 2.77 10.06
N SER A 1010 -25.59 2.37 10.40
CA SER A 1010 -24.66 1.71 9.49
C SER A 1010 -25.19 0.37 8.98
N ALA A 1011 -25.79 -0.44 9.87
CA ALA A 1011 -26.46 -1.70 9.49
C ALA A 1011 -27.62 -1.45 8.51
N SER A 1012 -28.41 -0.38 8.72
CA SER A 1012 -29.48 0.02 7.80
C SER A 1012 -28.95 0.40 6.42
N PHE A 1013 -27.90 1.22 6.35
CA PHE A 1013 -27.26 1.61 5.08
C PHE A 1013 -26.73 0.42 4.30
N TYR A 1014 -26.06 -0.49 4.98
CA TYR A 1014 -25.54 -1.72 4.39
C TYR A 1014 -26.66 -2.62 3.83
N LEU A 1015 -27.74 -2.85 4.58
CA LEU A 1015 -28.89 -3.62 4.08
C LEU A 1015 -29.57 -2.94 2.88
N ASN A 1016 -29.72 -1.61 2.92
CA ASN A 1016 -30.28 -0.84 1.82
C ASN A 1016 -29.41 -0.97 0.56
N ALA A 1017 -28.08 -0.97 0.69
CA ALA A 1017 -27.19 -1.16 -0.45
C ALA A 1017 -27.23 -2.61 -0.98
N ARG A 1018 -27.27 -3.61 -0.10
CA ARG A 1018 -27.17 -5.02 -0.50
C ARG A 1018 -28.40 -5.57 -1.21
N PHE A 1019 -29.61 -5.04 -0.93
CA PHE A 1019 -30.86 -5.63 -1.44
C PHE A 1019 -31.74 -4.67 -2.26
N ARG A 1020 -31.27 -3.46 -2.58
CA ARG A 1020 -32.05 -2.49 -3.35
C ARG A 1020 -31.76 -2.62 -4.85
N TRP A 1021 -32.83 -2.76 -5.63
CA TRP A 1021 -32.82 -2.92 -7.09
C TRP A 1021 -33.72 -1.93 -7.83
#